data_AF-A0A956AXG6-F1
#
_entry.id   AF-A0A956AXG6-F1
#
_cell.length_a   1.000
_cell.length_b   1.000
_cell.length_c   1.000
_cell.angle_alpha   90.00
_cell.angle_beta   90.00
_cell.angle_gamma   90.00
#
_symmetry.space_group_name_H-M   'P 1'
#
loop_
_entity.id
_entity.type
_entity.pdbx_description
1 polymer ?
#
loop_
_entity_poly.entity_id
_entity_poly.type
_entity_poly.pdbx_seq_one_letter_code
_entity_poly.pdbx_strand_id
1 'polypeptide(L)'
;MAASTINTGFGTRTRVPGVYANLNADALAQVPAGVRRLALIGEAVGGKPVTQLTEGEPTILSATSAGQVRDLFASGMLRDAGLAAFDASRDERVGGPGQVLFCKVNPATQASAILPNAINDSVLLTSVDYGATQNQIKVSVNPGTTQGYALQAELGDLVESGDDIGGVSALDLLYASGGDFSAVTATVDANGLSVDFSANLGNETPVGAFTPGDTPTIESTDAYDTVQRVTVYGLNAGGEAISATATLNGVTPVSVGTAFQRVTGVRVWGATRGAVAVADTSGPTVVFTVASTITADHTPGAVEVLSSVAGDAGVQVVVSGTNALGTPISEVITVTGTVAAAGAVVFQKVISAQIIGDNSGNITVRAAGGGAVAFVMAPGAGGAGLRNAKGLYLPRFAAFEGQIELRHDSAPGAGTWIAIVRGVDTDGADVAEVVTLTGAFATTTASFRSVSQIDIGGGEAANDVLIQGTAISFGTSAVLNEVATLINALPGFTASADADAADYTVSQLDYTAVSIVGVASVGFLADLDAIVAWFNTTTLVTAERIAGAALPPSYTVVKVGLSGATEGTATQADWQAALDALRNVPDVVVAVLTTNTAVHAAWTAHARYMEGAGGNERNGYVPLALTLGKSGIRSAIVNLNDRNTAAVAQNVVRFNEAGVQTTYGPEILAAMAAAMQTGAAVGEPLTRKGINAIAFTSNADWSPGADAEEMLGYSLLFAEVDRNAGPRWVRGLTTRRTNPNPIFTEISANDSANESVRRVRRSLDPLIGRPAQAGFAEIVKSLVIAELDRQVADGVIRDYQSVAVFDLGDTFNVEYELAALEPLNFIRVTANLTRILASAA
;
A
#
# COMPACT_ATOMS: atom_id res chain seq x y z
N MET A 1 -8.18 24.52 31.34
CA MET A 1 -8.79 25.27 32.47
C MET A 1 -9.11 24.29 33.60
N ALA A 2 -8.96 24.73 34.85
CA ALA A 2 -8.90 23.88 36.05
C ALA A 2 -10.22 23.18 36.41
N ALA A 3 -10.12 21.95 36.91
CA ALA A 3 -11.23 21.12 37.36
C ALA A 3 -11.91 21.68 38.62
N SER A 4 -13.22 21.90 38.58
CA SER A 4 -14.03 22.11 39.79
C SER A 4 -14.59 20.77 40.26
N THR A 5 -14.32 20.41 41.51
CA THR A 5 -14.85 19.20 42.17
C THR A 5 -15.99 19.60 43.09
N ILE A 6 -17.20 19.03 42.90
CA ILE A 6 -18.27 19.07 43.90
C ILE A 6 -18.23 17.75 44.68
N ASN A 7 -18.07 17.86 45.99
CA ASN A 7 -17.92 16.73 46.90
C ASN A 7 -19.28 16.47 47.58
N THR A 8 -19.95 15.37 47.24
CA THR A 8 -21.10 14.85 47.99
C THR A 8 -20.67 13.58 48.71
N GLY A 9 -20.81 13.57 50.04
CA GLY A 9 -20.39 12.48 50.92
C GLY A 9 -20.97 11.12 50.53
N PHE A 10 -20.25 10.07 50.93
CA PHE A 10 -20.48 8.63 50.71
C PHE A 10 -19.85 8.02 49.43
N GLY A 11 -18.52 7.88 49.45
CA GLY A 11 -17.86 6.56 49.31
C GLY A 11 -18.00 5.75 48.01
N THR A 12 -18.47 6.29 46.90
CA THR A 12 -18.53 5.54 45.62
C THR A 12 -17.95 6.38 44.48
N ARG A 13 -16.84 5.93 43.88
CA ARG A 13 -16.24 6.56 42.69
C ARG A 13 -16.96 6.04 41.44
N THR A 14 -18.02 6.72 41.03
CA THR A 14 -18.66 6.47 39.73
C THR A 14 -17.89 7.22 38.65
N ARG A 15 -17.06 6.51 37.88
CA ARG A 15 -16.42 7.06 36.68
C ARG A 15 -17.46 7.00 35.56
N VAL A 16 -18.12 8.12 35.27
CA VAL A 16 -18.94 8.24 34.07
C VAL A 16 -17.99 8.52 32.90
N PRO A 17 -17.93 7.67 31.86
CA PRO A 17 -17.19 7.98 30.64
C PRO A 17 -17.83 9.21 29.99
N GLY A 18 -17.15 10.35 30.05
CA GLY A 18 -17.54 11.52 29.27
C GLY A 18 -17.15 11.28 27.82
N VAL A 19 -18.13 11.06 26.94
CA VAL A 19 -17.93 11.24 25.50
C VAL A 19 -17.85 12.75 25.27
N TYR A 20 -16.65 13.24 24.95
CA TYR A 20 -16.44 14.63 24.58
C TYR A 20 -16.71 14.76 23.08
N ALA A 21 -17.93 15.20 22.73
CA ALA A 21 -18.18 15.66 21.38
C ALA A 21 -17.58 17.06 21.23
N ASN A 22 -16.42 17.17 20.57
CA ASN A 22 -16.01 18.44 20.01
C ASN A 22 -16.91 18.73 18.81
N LEU A 23 -17.71 19.79 18.89
CA LEU A 23 -18.39 20.33 17.71
C LEU A 23 -17.31 20.87 16.77
N ASN A 24 -16.91 20.08 15.78
CA ASN A 24 -16.12 20.58 14.67
C ASN A 24 -17.03 21.48 13.81
N ALA A 25 -16.94 22.79 14.05
CA ALA A 25 -17.69 23.80 13.33
C ALA A 25 -17.04 24.20 11.98
N ASP A 26 -15.98 23.52 11.54
CA ASP A 26 -15.32 23.81 10.25
C ASP A 26 -16.29 23.65 9.08
N ALA A 27 -17.27 22.74 9.19
CA ALA A 27 -18.35 22.57 8.20
C ALA A 27 -19.48 23.62 8.31
N LEU A 28 -19.55 24.37 9.41
CA LEU A 28 -20.50 25.48 9.60
C LEU A 28 -19.93 26.84 9.17
N ALA A 29 -18.64 26.93 8.88
CA ALA A 29 -18.03 28.12 8.30
C ALA A 29 -18.54 28.29 6.87
N GLN A 30 -19.61 29.05 6.70
CA GLN A 30 -20.17 29.39 5.40
C GLN A 30 -19.11 30.20 4.63
N VAL A 31 -18.38 29.56 3.72
CA VAL A 31 -17.46 30.26 2.80
C VAL A 31 -18.32 31.17 1.93
N PRO A 32 -18.20 32.51 2.06
CA PRO A 32 -18.98 33.41 1.22
C PRO A 32 -18.56 33.15 -0.23
N ALA A 33 -19.52 32.83 -1.08
CA ALA A 33 -19.26 32.56 -2.49
C ALA A 33 -18.77 33.86 -3.17
N GLY A 34 -17.52 33.82 -3.64
CA GLY A 34 -16.92 34.86 -4.48
C GLY A 34 -16.04 35.83 -3.72
N VAL A 35 -14.88 35.39 -3.20
CA VAL A 35 -14.05 36.30 -2.41
C VAL A 35 -12.59 36.00 -2.64
N ARG A 36 -11.83 37.05 -2.95
CA ARG A 36 -10.36 37.04 -3.09
C ARG A 36 -9.73 36.30 -1.92
N ARG A 37 -8.56 35.70 -2.16
CA ARG A 37 -7.82 34.95 -1.14
C ARG A 37 -6.68 35.81 -0.61
N LEU A 38 -6.41 35.71 0.69
CA LEU A 38 -5.23 36.33 1.28
C LEU A 38 -4.07 35.34 1.17
N ALA A 39 -2.90 35.79 0.70
CA ALA A 39 -1.66 35.02 0.76
C ALA A 39 -0.68 35.69 1.71
N LEU A 40 -0.26 34.95 2.73
CA LEU A 40 0.76 35.37 3.70
C LEU A 40 2.07 34.65 3.38
N ILE A 41 3.14 35.42 3.18
CA ILE A 41 4.48 34.89 2.91
C ILE A 41 5.38 35.24 4.08
N GLY A 42 5.98 34.23 4.72
CA GLY A 42 6.73 34.45 5.95
C GLY A 42 7.34 33.18 6.55
N GLU A 43 7.98 33.37 7.69
CA GLU A 43 8.61 32.29 8.44
C GLU A 43 7.67 31.71 9.50
N ALA A 44 7.78 30.41 9.76
CA ALA A 44 7.02 29.69 10.77
C ALA A 44 7.76 28.44 11.27
N VAL A 45 7.33 27.94 12.43
CA VAL A 45 7.72 26.62 12.94
C VAL A 45 6.54 25.66 12.76
N GLY A 46 6.79 24.48 12.19
CA GLY A 46 5.75 23.60 11.67
C GLY A 46 5.32 23.99 10.25
N GLY A 47 4.57 23.12 9.58
CA GLY A 47 4.07 23.27 8.22
C GLY A 47 5.10 22.98 7.13
N LYS A 48 4.63 22.42 6.01
CA LYS A 48 5.42 22.13 4.80
C LYS A 48 5.96 23.43 4.18
N PRO A 49 7.29 23.56 3.99
CA PRO A 49 7.89 24.73 3.34
C PRO A 49 7.67 24.70 1.83
N VAL A 50 7.64 25.87 1.20
CA VAL A 50 7.39 25.99 -0.25
C VAL A 50 8.45 25.26 -1.09
N THR A 51 9.69 25.19 -0.61
CA THR A 51 10.80 24.49 -1.29
C THR A 51 10.64 22.96 -1.34
N GLN A 52 9.68 22.40 -0.60
CA GLN A 52 9.38 20.95 -0.58
C GLN A 52 8.06 20.62 -1.30
N LEU A 53 7.48 21.57 -2.03
CA LEU A 53 6.28 21.31 -2.83
C LEU A 53 6.64 20.57 -4.11
N THR A 54 5.99 19.44 -4.34
CA THR A 54 6.14 18.62 -5.55
C THR A 54 5.01 18.94 -6.54
N GLU A 55 5.29 18.81 -7.83
CA GLU A 55 4.32 19.01 -8.90
C GLU A 55 3.17 17.98 -8.78
N GLY A 56 1.92 18.44 -8.63
CA GLY A 56 0.71 17.59 -8.58
C GLY A 56 -0.03 17.51 -7.22
N GLU A 57 0.53 17.99 -6.12
CA GLU A 57 -0.17 18.09 -4.82
C GLU A 57 -0.90 19.45 -4.64
N PRO A 58 -1.93 19.57 -3.77
CA PRO A 58 -2.50 20.88 -3.42
C PRO A 58 -1.40 21.76 -2.80
N THR A 59 -0.90 22.69 -3.61
CA THR A 59 0.46 23.24 -3.50
C THR A 59 0.70 24.22 -2.37
N ILE A 60 -0.31 24.79 -1.71
CA ILE A 60 -0.06 25.82 -0.70
C ILE A 60 -0.96 25.57 0.50
N LEU A 61 -0.36 25.59 1.70
CA LEU A 61 -1.08 25.42 2.95
C LEU A 61 -2.19 26.47 3.05
N SER A 62 -3.37 26.08 3.51
CA SER A 62 -4.51 27.00 3.60
C SER A 62 -5.28 26.79 4.90
N ALA A 63 -5.90 27.87 5.38
CA ALA A 63 -6.84 27.84 6.49
C ALA A 63 -8.07 28.69 6.17
N THR A 64 -9.23 28.26 6.66
CA THR A 64 -10.49 29.02 6.61
C THR A 64 -10.92 29.52 7.99
N SER A 65 -10.25 29.07 9.05
CA SER A 65 -10.52 29.49 10.43
C SER A 65 -9.23 29.71 11.21
N ALA A 66 -9.32 30.52 12.28
CA ALA A 66 -8.22 30.74 13.21
C ALA A 66 -7.79 29.47 13.96
N GLY A 67 -8.68 28.46 14.09
CA GLY A 67 -8.35 27.16 14.69
C GLY A 67 -7.35 26.40 13.84
N GLN A 68 -7.63 26.27 12.54
CA GLN A 68 -6.75 25.59 11.59
C GLN A 68 -5.35 26.21 11.50
N VAL A 69 -5.22 27.53 11.69
CA VAL A 69 -3.90 28.19 11.73
C VAL A 69 -3.06 27.70 12.92
N ARG A 70 -3.69 27.40 14.06
CA ARG A 70 -3.00 26.91 15.26
C ARG A 70 -2.56 25.46 15.10
N ASP A 71 -3.35 24.67 14.38
CA ASP A 71 -3.03 23.27 14.11
C ASP A 71 -1.90 23.16 13.08
N LEU A 72 -1.85 24.11 12.13
CA LEU A 72 -0.84 24.12 11.07
C LEU A 72 0.54 24.61 11.53
N PHE A 73 0.60 25.61 12.40
CA PHE A 73 1.85 26.24 12.83
C PHE A 73 1.99 26.23 14.35
N ALA A 74 3.08 25.64 14.83
CA ALA A 74 3.41 25.62 16.25
C ALA A 74 3.80 27.02 16.77
N SER A 75 4.51 27.82 15.98
CA SER A 75 4.83 29.23 16.32
C SER A 75 5.34 30.00 15.11
N GLY A 76 5.63 31.30 15.28
CA GLY A 76 6.28 32.13 14.27
C GLY A 76 5.35 33.16 13.64
N MET A 77 5.92 33.94 12.71
CA MET A 77 5.27 35.12 12.15
C MET A 77 4.00 34.78 11.35
N LEU A 78 3.99 33.67 10.61
CA LEU A 78 2.78 33.25 9.87
C LEU A 78 1.63 32.87 10.79
N ARG A 79 1.91 32.27 11.97
CA ARG A 79 0.87 31.97 12.96
C ARG A 79 0.24 33.26 13.46
N ASP A 80 1.06 34.18 13.96
CA ASP A 80 0.59 35.46 14.49
C ASP A 80 -0.15 36.29 13.43
N ALA A 81 0.37 36.33 12.19
CA ALA A 81 -0.25 37.04 11.08
C ALA A 81 -1.56 36.39 10.63
N GLY A 82 -1.63 35.06 10.57
CA GLY A 82 -2.84 34.32 10.19
C GLY A 82 -3.97 34.53 11.20
N LEU A 83 -3.66 34.45 12.49
CA LEU A 83 -4.63 34.74 13.56
C LEU A 83 -5.07 36.21 13.52
N ALA A 84 -4.12 37.11 13.30
CA ALA A 84 -4.42 38.53 13.18
C ALA A 84 -5.29 38.88 11.96
N ALA A 85 -5.17 38.12 10.87
CA ALA A 85 -5.87 38.34 9.61
C ALA A 85 -7.37 38.02 9.70
N PHE A 86 -7.76 36.92 10.36
CA PHE A 86 -9.17 36.55 10.51
C PHE A 86 -9.99 37.55 11.36
N ASP A 87 -9.31 38.30 12.22
CA ASP A 87 -9.91 39.31 13.10
C ASP A 87 -9.23 40.68 12.92
N ALA A 88 -9.05 41.11 11.67
CA ALA A 88 -8.32 42.34 11.35
C ALA A 88 -9.17 43.62 11.45
N SER A 89 -10.47 43.53 11.15
CA SER A 89 -11.39 44.68 11.03
C SER A 89 -12.35 44.78 12.21
N ARG A 90 -12.74 46.02 12.57
CA ARG A 90 -13.87 46.31 13.47
C ARG A 90 -15.04 47.00 12.76
N ASP A 91 -14.94 47.24 11.45
CA ASP A 91 -15.95 47.93 10.63
C ASP A 91 -16.82 46.89 9.91
N GLU A 92 -18.15 47.05 9.97
CA GLU A 92 -19.11 46.13 9.36
C GLU A 92 -19.00 46.04 7.83
N ARG A 93 -18.43 47.06 7.18
CA ARG A 93 -18.28 47.11 5.72
C ARG A 93 -17.03 46.39 5.22
N VAL A 94 -16.16 45.94 6.14
CA VAL A 94 -14.91 45.26 5.81
C VAL A 94 -14.78 44.03 6.69
N GLY A 95 -14.94 42.84 6.10
CA GLY A 95 -14.81 41.57 6.81
C GLY A 95 -13.36 41.08 6.93
N GLY A 96 -13.21 39.92 7.56
CA GLY A 96 -12.00 39.11 7.44
C GLY A 96 -11.96 38.31 6.13
N PRO A 97 -10.82 37.72 5.76
CA PRO A 97 -10.69 36.89 4.57
C PRO A 97 -11.47 35.58 4.74
N GLY A 98 -12.12 35.10 3.66
CA GLY A 98 -12.79 33.80 3.66
C GLY A 98 -11.82 32.60 3.62
N GLN A 99 -10.61 32.80 3.09
CA GLN A 99 -9.52 31.82 3.08
C GLN A 99 -8.17 32.54 3.12
N VAL A 100 -7.23 31.99 3.89
CA VAL A 100 -5.85 32.43 3.96
C VAL A 100 -4.94 31.32 3.46
N LEU A 101 -4.01 31.66 2.56
CA LEU A 101 -2.97 30.80 2.01
C LEU A 101 -1.64 31.16 2.67
N PHE A 102 -0.85 30.16 3.04
CA PHE A 102 0.41 30.34 3.76
C PHE A 102 1.58 29.82 2.93
N CYS A 103 2.53 30.70 2.64
CA CYS A 103 3.78 30.36 1.98
C CYS A 103 4.90 30.41 3.03
N LYS A 104 5.21 29.26 3.63
CA LYS A 104 6.34 29.11 4.54
C LYS A 104 7.65 29.15 3.76
N VAL A 105 8.50 30.12 4.09
CA VAL A 105 9.74 30.40 3.34
C VAL A 105 10.99 29.76 3.95
N ASN A 106 11.03 29.55 5.25
CA ASN A 106 12.20 28.93 5.88
C ASN A 106 12.26 27.43 5.54
N PRO A 107 13.42 26.92 5.09
CA PRO A 107 13.56 25.52 4.71
C PRO A 107 13.45 24.62 5.94
N ALA A 108 12.73 23.51 5.80
CA ALA A 108 12.52 22.54 6.87
C ALA A 108 12.48 21.11 6.30
N THR A 109 12.91 20.13 7.10
CA THR A 109 12.90 18.71 6.74
C THR A 109 12.03 17.90 7.70
N GLN A 110 11.53 16.76 7.23
CA GLN A 110 10.81 15.78 8.06
C GLN A 110 11.78 14.96 8.92
N ALA A 111 11.27 14.44 10.03
CA ALA A 111 11.99 13.51 10.88
C ALA A 111 11.72 12.09 10.38
N SER A 112 12.68 11.18 10.55
CA SER A 112 12.50 9.78 10.19
C SER A 112 13.08 8.84 11.25
N ALA A 113 12.57 7.62 11.27
CA ALA A 113 13.09 6.51 12.05
C ALA A 113 12.89 5.21 11.28
N ILE A 114 13.81 4.27 11.47
CA ILE A 114 13.68 2.92 10.96
C ILE A 114 13.33 2.01 12.12
N LEU A 115 12.30 1.17 11.95
CA LEU A 115 11.97 0.09 12.86
C LEU A 115 12.55 -1.22 12.30
N PRO A 116 13.61 -1.77 12.93
CA PRO A 116 14.20 -3.02 12.48
C PRO A 116 13.47 -4.24 13.06
N ASN A 117 13.62 -5.37 12.40
CA ASN A 117 13.33 -6.69 12.93
C ASN A 117 14.63 -7.43 13.29
N ALA A 118 14.56 -8.72 13.61
CA ALA A 118 15.72 -9.53 13.98
C ALA A 118 16.69 -9.84 12.80
N ILE A 119 16.24 -9.64 11.56
CA ILE A 119 16.93 -9.99 10.31
C ILE A 119 17.41 -8.72 9.57
N ASN A 120 16.50 -7.79 9.33
CA ASN A 120 16.71 -6.58 8.55
C ASN A 120 15.78 -5.42 8.98
N ASP A 121 15.95 -4.28 8.34
CA ASP A 121 15.07 -3.12 8.51
C ASP A 121 13.68 -3.41 7.95
N SER A 122 12.61 -3.09 8.70
CA SER A 122 11.24 -3.48 8.34
C SER A 122 10.42 -2.30 7.83
N VAL A 123 10.33 -1.24 8.62
CA VAL A 123 9.44 -0.10 8.35
C VAL A 123 10.24 1.20 8.46
N LEU A 124 10.09 2.06 7.46
CA LEU A 124 10.53 3.45 7.51
C LEU A 124 9.35 4.32 7.96
N LEU A 125 9.53 5.02 9.07
CA LEU A 125 8.60 6.03 9.57
C LEU A 125 9.10 7.42 9.20
N THR A 126 8.20 8.26 8.71
CA THR A 126 8.47 9.67 8.38
C THR A 126 7.42 10.55 9.04
N SER A 127 7.81 11.68 9.64
CA SER A 127 6.85 12.61 10.24
C SER A 127 5.97 13.25 9.18
N VAL A 128 4.66 13.39 9.43
CA VAL A 128 3.74 14.07 8.50
C VAL A 128 4.11 15.55 8.37
N ASP A 129 4.39 16.21 9.48
CA ASP A 129 4.76 17.63 9.52
C ASP A 129 6.29 17.83 9.41
N TYR A 130 6.72 19.08 9.20
CA TYR A 130 8.11 19.49 8.95
C TYR A 130 8.65 20.36 10.10
N GLY A 131 9.94 20.21 10.39
CA GLY A 131 10.65 21.08 11.33
C GLY A 131 11.24 20.35 12.52
N ALA A 132 12.16 21.03 13.23
CA ALA A 132 12.98 20.40 14.27
C ALA A 132 12.17 19.84 15.46
N THR A 133 10.94 20.31 15.68
CA THR A 133 10.01 19.81 16.70
C THR A 133 9.60 18.35 16.46
N GLN A 134 9.62 17.90 15.20
CA GLN A 134 9.20 16.56 14.81
C GLN A 134 10.20 15.47 15.28
N ASN A 135 11.42 15.86 15.66
CA ASN A 135 12.37 14.96 16.33
C ASN A 135 11.92 14.53 17.74
N GLN A 136 10.86 15.13 18.28
CA GLN A 136 10.29 14.74 19.56
C GLN A 136 9.28 13.60 19.44
N ILE A 137 8.88 13.22 18.22
CA ILE A 137 7.98 12.10 18.00
C ILE A 137 8.65 10.83 18.50
N LYS A 138 7.93 10.07 19.30
CA LYS A 138 8.34 8.75 19.79
C LYS A 138 7.34 7.70 19.39
N VAL A 139 7.84 6.55 18.99
CA VAL A 139 7.02 5.41 18.56
C VAL A 139 7.37 4.18 19.38
N SER A 140 6.37 3.37 19.71
CA SER A 140 6.59 2.06 20.31
C SER A 140 5.79 0.97 19.63
N VAL A 141 6.40 -0.21 19.55
CA VAL A 141 5.84 -1.46 19.09
C VAL A 141 5.88 -2.43 20.27
N ASN A 142 4.73 -2.86 20.75
CA ASN A 142 4.56 -3.76 21.90
C ASN A 142 3.67 -4.95 21.50
N PRO A 143 3.65 -6.04 22.28
CA PRO A 143 2.65 -7.10 22.08
C PRO A 143 1.24 -6.55 22.31
N GLY A 144 0.29 -6.97 21.48
CA GLY A 144 -1.13 -6.67 21.67
C GLY A 144 -1.72 -7.31 22.92
N THR A 145 -2.85 -6.79 23.39
CA THR A 145 -3.53 -7.32 24.58
C THR A 145 -4.07 -8.74 24.36
N THR A 146 -4.58 -9.01 23.16
CA THR A 146 -5.20 -10.29 22.78
C THR A 146 -4.42 -10.98 21.67
N GLN A 147 -3.98 -10.24 20.66
CA GLN A 147 -3.28 -10.76 19.47
C GLN A 147 -2.43 -9.68 18.79
N GLY A 148 -1.50 -10.05 17.92
CA GLY A 148 -0.73 -9.09 17.12
C GLY A 148 0.03 -8.05 17.95
N TYR A 149 -0.11 -6.78 17.58
CA TYR A 149 0.71 -5.67 18.06
C TYR A 149 -0.10 -4.53 18.68
N ALA A 150 0.45 -3.96 19.75
CA ALA A 150 0.06 -2.67 20.30
C ALA A 150 1.04 -1.60 19.82
N LEU A 151 0.54 -0.66 19.02
CA LEU A 151 1.31 0.41 18.40
C LEU A 151 0.98 1.75 19.05
N GLN A 152 1.98 2.62 19.20
CA GLN A 152 1.76 3.96 19.71
C GLN A 152 2.71 4.95 19.04
N ALA A 153 2.18 6.11 18.64
CA ALA A 153 2.93 7.29 18.25
C ALA A 153 2.57 8.45 19.18
N GLU A 154 3.57 9.18 19.69
CA GLU A 154 3.34 10.31 20.58
C GLU A 154 4.19 11.53 20.22
N LEU A 155 3.60 12.71 20.40
CA LEU A 155 4.26 14.01 20.32
C LEU A 155 3.76 14.89 21.47
N GLY A 156 4.58 15.08 22.49
CA GLY A 156 4.19 15.81 23.70
C GLY A 156 3.04 15.11 24.43
N ASP A 157 1.88 15.78 24.52
CA ASP A 157 0.67 15.24 25.15
C ASP A 157 -0.27 14.51 24.16
N LEU A 158 -0.03 14.65 22.85
CA LEU A 158 -0.79 13.93 21.83
C LEU A 158 -0.26 12.50 21.74
N VAL A 159 -1.13 11.54 22.02
CA VAL A 159 -0.82 10.12 21.98
C VAL A 159 -1.87 9.42 21.12
N GLU A 160 -1.42 8.77 20.06
CA GLU A 160 -2.24 7.94 19.18
C GLU A 160 -1.82 6.49 19.38
N SER A 161 -2.77 5.62 19.71
CA SER A 161 -2.49 4.21 20.03
C SER A 161 -3.49 3.28 19.36
N GLY A 162 -2.99 2.17 18.82
CA GLY A 162 -3.75 1.04 18.32
C GLY A 162 -3.37 -0.21 19.11
N ASP A 163 -4.34 -1.07 19.37
CA ASP A 163 -4.13 -2.35 20.03
C ASP A 163 -4.75 -3.46 19.17
N ASP A 164 -4.23 -4.67 19.33
CA ASP A 164 -4.61 -5.85 18.55
C ASP A 164 -4.51 -5.66 17.01
N ILE A 165 -3.43 -5.01 16.56
CA ILE A 165 -3.13 -4.81 15.13
C ILE A 165 -2.40 -6.04 14.58
N GLY A 166 -2.99 -6.70 13.58
CA GLY A 166 -2.48 -7.96 13.04
C GLY A 166 -2.80 -9.17 13.93
N GLY A 167 -2.00 -10.23 13.82
CA GLY A 167 -2.14 -11.47 14.57
C GLY A 167 -3.21 -12.44 14.04
N VAL A 168 -3.84 -12.10 12.91
CA VAL A 168 -4.78 -12.96 12.19
C VAL A 168 -4.05 -13.58 11.00
N SER A 169 -4.29 -14.87 10.75
CA SER A 169 -3.73 -15.51 9.56
C SER A 169 -4.43 -15.01 8.30
N ALA A 170 -3.64 -14.54 7.33
CA ALA A 170 -4.11 -14.17 6.01
C ALA A 170 -4.28 -15.40 5.09
N LEU A 171 -3.48 -16.45 5.28
CA LEU A 171 -3.54 -17.70 4.53
C LEU A 171 -3.27 -18.90 5.44
N ASP A 172 -4.23 -19.82 5.54
CA ASP A 172 -4.10 -21.08 6.24
C ASP A 172 -3.79 -22.22 5.25
N LEU A 173 -2.76 -23.03 5.53
CA LEU A 173 -2.37 -24.20 4.74
C LEU A 173 -2.33 -25.47 5.59
N LEU A 174 -2.78 -26.59 5.01
CA LEU A 174 -2.74 -27.91 5.62
C LEU A 174 -2.40 -28.97 4.58
N TYR A 175 -1.50 -29.88 4.94
CA TYR A 175 -1.31 -31.15 4.27
C TYR A 175 -1.71 -32.30 5.20
N ALA A 176 -2.59 -33.19 4.73
CA ALA A 176 -3.13 -34.27 5.55
C ALA A 176 -2.05 -35.25 6.04
N SER A 177 -2.10 -35.63 7.33
CA SER A 177 -1.10 -36.53 7.97
C SER A 177 -1.06 -37.97 7.43
N GLY A 178 -1.99 -38.36 6.55
CA GLY A 178 -1.99 -39.64 5.82
C GLY A 178 -1.66 -39.49 4.33
N GLY A 179 -1.16 -38.31 3.93
CA GLY A 179 -0.75 -38.03 2.57
C GLY A 179 0.50 -38.80 2.13
N ASP A 180 0.79 -38.72 0.84
CA ASP A 180 1.88 -39.45 0.20
C ASP A 180 3.28 -38.93 0.57
N PHE A 181 3.39 -37.69 1.05
CA PHE A 181 4.67 -37.06 1.43
C PHE A 181 4.99 -37.25 2.92
N SER A 182 6.26 -37.55 3.21
CA SER A 182 6.76 -37.72 4.59
C SER A 182 6.99 -36.39 5.30
N ALA A 183 7.31 -35.33 4.55
CA ALA A 183 7.32 -33.95 5.03
C ALA A 183 6.86 -33.00 3.92
N VAL A 184 6.18 -31.93 4.31
CA VAL A 184 5.75 -30.84 3.42
C VAL A 184 5.97 -29.53 4.15
N THR A 185 6.76 -28.64 3.56
CA THR A 185 7.14 -27.34 4.12
C THR A 185 6.69 -26.23 3.18
N ALA A 186 5.86 -25.32 3.67
CA ALA A 186 5.52 -24.12 2.95
C ALA A 186 6.45 -22.98 3.40
N THR A 187 7.01 -22.27 2.43
CA THR A 187 7.98 -21.19 2.63
C THR A 187 7.50 -19.94 1.91
N VAL A 188 7.45 -18.82 2.63
CA VAL A 188 7.25 -17.47 2.07
C VAL A 188 8.57 -16.72 2.17
N ASP A 189 9.07 -16.24 1.04
CA ASP A 189 10.32 -15.49 0.95
C ASP A 189 10.23 -14.35 -0.09
N ALA A 190 11.39 -13.78 -0.45
CA ALA A 190 11.46 -12.69 -1.43
C ALA A 190 11.03 -13.07 -2.85
N ASN A 191 10.96 -14.37 -3.17
CA ASN A 191 10.56 -14.89 -4.47
C ASN A 191 9.07 -15.24 -4.52
N GLY A 192 8.44 -15.44 -3.36
CA GLY A 192 7.00 -15.67 -3.22
C GLY A 192 6.70 -16.82 -2.25
N LEU A 193 5.69 -17.64 -2.58
CA LEU A 193 5.27 -18.79 -1.79
C LEU A 193 5.68 -20.07 -2.51
N SER A 194 6.50 -20.92 -1.90
CA SER A 194 6.78 -22.28 -2.35
C SER A 194 6.25 -23.30 -1.37
N VAL A 195 5.80 -24.45 -1.88
CA VAL A 195 5.43 -25.61 -1.06
C VAL A 195 6.31 -26.77 -1.47
N ASP A 196 7.29 -27.09 -0.64
CA ASP A 196 8.29 -28.12 -0.90
C ASP A 196 7.94 -29.41 -0.15
N PHE A 197 8.22 -30.56 -0.77
CA PHE A 197 7.92 -31.87 -0.18
C PHE A 197 9.17 -32.74 -0.09
N SER A 198 9.10 -33.74 0.78
CA SER A 198 10.03 -34.85 0.77
C SER A 198 9.39 -36.18 1.15
N ALA A 199 9.94 -37.28 0.63
CA ALA A 199 9.51 -38.63 0.97
C ALA A 199 10.65 -39.64 0.91
N ASN A 200 10.63 -40.63 1.80
CA ASN A 200 11.62 -41.71 1.81
C ASN A 200 11.23 -42.81 0.82
N LEU A 201 12.19 -43.27 0.04
CA LEU A 201 12.02 -44.41 -0.85
C LEU A 201 12.26 -45.71 -0.06
N GLY A 202 11.21 -46.50 0.13
CA GLY A 202 11.34 -47.85 0.66
C GLY A 202 11.90 -48.79 -0.42
N ASN A 203 13.14 -49.27 -0.26
CA ASN A 203 13.72 -50.28 -1.15
C ASN A 203 14.07 -51.56 -0.39
N GLU A 204 14.02 -52.68 -1.11
CA GLU A 204 14.60 -53.94 -0.70
C GLU A 204 15.71 -54.33 -1.68
N THR A 205 16.89 -54.61 -1.13
CA THR A 205 18.12 -54.96 -1.84
C THR A 205 17.94 -56.17 -2.77
N PRO A 206 18.49 -56.16 -4.01
CA PRO A 206 18.58 -57.35 -4.85
C PRO A 206 19.30 -58.49 -4.10
N VAL A 207 18.81 -59.72 -4.29
CA VAL A 207 19.34 -60.91 -3.61
C VAL A 207 20.67 -61.37 -4.25
N GLY A 208 20.94 -60.96 -5.49
CA GLY A 208 22.16 -61.27 -6.23
C GLY A 208 22.37 -60.34 -7.44
N ALA A 209 23.56 -60.37 -8.03
CA ALA A 209 23.89 -59.59 -9.23
C ALA A 209 23.35 -60.25 -10.51
N PHE A 210 22.86 -59.45 -11.45
CA PHE A 210 22.44 -59.89 -12.79
C PHE A 210 23.61 -59.81 -13.77
N THR A 211 23.77 -60.79 -14.67
CA THR A 211 24.83 -60.75 -15.68
C THR A 211 24.45 -59.81 -16.83
N PRO A 212 25.30 -58.84 -17.19
CA PRO A 212 24.98 -57.89 -18.26
C PRO A 212 24.81 -58.59 -19.62
N GLY A 213 23.70 -58.31 -20.30
CA GLY A 213 23.39 -58.82 -21.63
C GLY A 213 22.50 -60.07 -21.66
N ASP A 214 22.19 -60.66 -20.51
CA ASP A 214 21.32 -61.83 -20.43
C ASP A 214 19.83 -61.50 -20.45
N THR A 215 19.00 -62.52 -20.66
CA THR A 215 17.54 -62.44 -20.55
C THR A 215 17.07 -62.94 -19.17
N PRO A 216 16.28 -62.17 -18.41
CA PRO A 216 15.70 -62.65 -17.16
C PRO A 216 14.73 -63.83 -17.36
N THR A 217 14.73 -64.77 -16.43
CA THR A 217 13.73 -65.84 -16.30
C THR A 217 12.90 -65.65 -15.04
N ILE A 218 11.60 -65.90 -15.14
CA ILE A 218 10.66 -65.83 -14.01
C ILE A 218 10.13 -67.22 -13.67
N GLU A 219 10.05 -67.55 -12.40
CA GLU A 219 9.41 -68.78 -11.90
C GLU A 219 8.74 -68.53 -10.54
N SER A 220 7.70 -69.30 -10.21
CA SER A 220 7.10 -69.31 -8.87
C SER A 220 7.50 -70.58 -8.12
N THR A 221 7.63 -70.51 -6.79
CA THR A 221 7.79 -71.71 -5.97
C THR A 221 6.53 -72.58 -5.87
N ASP A 222 5.39 -72.14 -6.42
CA ASP A 222 4.11 -72.86 -6.36
C ASP A 222 3.49 -73.03 -7.76
N ALA A 223 2.94 -74.22 -8.03
CA ALA A 223 2.31 -74.57 -9.31
C ALA A 223 0.97 -73.84 -9.53
N TYR A 224 0.39 -73.21 -8.51
CA TYR A 224 -0.82 -72.41 -8.62
C TYR A 224 -0.64 -71.13 -9.45
N ASP A 225 0.58 -70.65 -9.61
CA ASP A 225 0.88 -69.36 -10.23
C ASP A 225 1.15 -69.46 -11.73
N THR A 226 0.09 -69.63 -12.53
CA THR A 226 0.18 -69.86 -13.99
C THR A 226 -0.37 -68.72 -14.85
N VAL A 227 -0.86 -67.64 -14.25
CA VAL A 227 -1.60 -66.57 -14.96
C VAL A 227 -1.14 -65.16 -14.59
N GLN A 228 -0.36 -65.02 -13.52
CA GLN A 228 0.13 -63.73 -13.09
C GLN A 228 1.21 -63.23 -14.05
N ARG A 229 1.14 -61.96 -14.39
CA ARG A 229 2.12 -61.31 -15.26
C ARG A 229 3.23 -60.74 -14.40
N VAL A 230 4.48 -60.90 -14.82
CA VAL A 230 5.65 -60.33 -14.16
C VAL A 230 6.32 -59.40 -15.15
N THR A 231 6.43 -58.13 -14.77
CA THR A 231 7.16 -57.11 -15.52
C THR A 231 8.52 -56.90 -14.86
N VAL A 232 9.58 -57.05 -15.65
CA VAL A 232 10.96 -56.78 -15.25
C VAL A 232 11.38 -55.44 -15.84
N TYR A 233 11.99 -54.60 -15.01
CA TYR A 233 12.46 -53.25 -15.34
C TYR A 233 13.97 -53.19 -15.27
N GLY A 234 14.59 -52.39 -16.15
CA GLY A 234 16.03 -52.26 -16.18
C GLY A 234 16.55 -51.36 -17.29
N LEU A 235 17.84 -51.51 -17.61
CA LEU A 235 18.51 -50.77 -18.68
C LEU A 235 18.89 -51.69 -19.85
N ASN A 236 18.86 -51.15 -21.07
CA ASN A 236 19.39 -51.80 -22.26
C ASN A 236 20.90 -51.54 -22.46
N ALA A 237 21.48 -52.07 -23.55
CA ALA A 237 22.89 -51.89 -23.93
C ALA A 237 23.32 -50.42 -24.11
N GLY A 238 22.39 -49.56 -24.51
CA GLY A 238 22.61 -48.12 -24.70
C GLY A 238 22.42 -47.30 -23.42
N GLY A 239 22.06 -47.92 -22.29
CA GLY A 239 21.75 -47.21 -21.04
C GLY A 239 20.34 -46.61 -20.99
N GLU A 240 19.45 -46.96 -21.93
CA GLU A 240 18.07 -46.49 -21.94
C GLU A 240 17.19 -47.38 -21.05
N ALA A 241 16.19 -46.75 -20.41
CA ALA A 241 15.24 -47.42 -19.54
C ALA A 241 14.25 -48.30 -20.34
N ILE A 242 14.25 -49.61 -20.09
CA ILE A 242 13.37 -50.58 -20.74
C ILE A 242 12.58 -51.43 -19.74
N SER A 243 11.51 -52.07 -20.20
CA SER A 243 10.75 -53.05 -19.43
C SER A 243 10.26 -54.20 -20.33
N ALA A 244 10.09 -55.38 -19.76
CA ALA A 244 9.58 -56.56 -20.46
C ALA A 244 8.62 -57.33 -19.55
N THR A 245 7.56 -57.91 -20.11
CA THR A 245 6.55 -58.65 -19.34
C THR A 245 6.39 -60.07 -19.84
N ALA A 246 6.38 -61.05 -18.93
CA ALA A 246 6.02 -62.43 -19.22
C ALA A 246 4.94 -62.92 -18.24
N THR A 247 4.31 -64.05 -18.55
CA THR A 247 3.30 -64.68 -17.69
C THR A 247 3.93 -65.89 -17.01
N LEU A 248 3.70 -66.06 -15.71
CA LEU A 248 4.20 -67.21 -14.95
C LEU A 248 3.59 -68.52 -15.48
N ASN A 249 4.34 -69.61 -15.36
CA ASN A 249 3.87 -70.96 -15.69
C ASN A 249 4.15 -71.92 -14.51
N GLY A 250 3.78 -71.48 -13.30
CA GLY A 250 4.04 -72.19 -12.05
C GLY A 250 5.53 -72.30 -11.76
N VAL A 251 5.96 -73.52 -11.43
CA VAL A 251 7.36 -73.87 -11.11
C VAL A 251 8.27 -74.00 -12.33
N THR A 252 7.78 -73.72 -13.54
CA THR A 252 8.60 -73.81 -14.75
C THR A 252 9.16 -72.43 -15.11
N PRO A 253 10.49 -72.28 -15.25
CA PRO A 253 11.09 -71.02 -15.70
C PRO A 253 10.55 -70.55 -17.06
N VAL A 254 10.18 -69.27 -17.13
CA VAL A 254 9.75 -68.60 -18.37
C VAL A 254 10.69 -67.42 -18.65
N SER A 255 11.31 -67.38 -19.83
CA SER A 255 12.13 -66.24 -20.24
C SER A 255 11.26 -65.04 -20.60
N VAL A 256 11.70 -63.83 -20.22
CA VAL A 256 11.02 -62.57 -20.58
C VAL A 256 11.32 -62.09 -22.01
N GLY A 257 12.22 -62.78 -22.73
CA GLY A 257 12.49 -62.55 -24.16
C GLY A 257 13.30 -61.30 -24.52
N THR A 258 13.51 -60.39 -23.57
CA THR A 258 14.30 -59.16 -23.75
C THR A 258 15.58 -59.23 -22.93
N ALA A 259 16.71 -58.85 -23.53
CA ALA A 259 18.00 -58.79 -22.85
C ALA A 259 18.17 -57.46 -22.10
N PHE A 260 18.75 -57.52 -20.90
CA PHE A 260 19.00 -56.35 -20.05
C PHE A 260 20.49 -56.22 -19.79
N GLN A 261 21.02 -55.01 -19.71
CA GLN A 261 22.36 -54.78 -19.14
C GLN A 261 22.34 -54.84 -17.62
N ARG A 262 21.21 -54.42 -17.03
CA ARG A 262 21.00 -54.44 -15.59
C ARG A 262 19.51 -54.44 -15.30
N VAL A 263 19.09 -55.26 -14.34
CA VAL A 263 17.72 -55.26 -13.81
C VAL A 263 17.67 -54.33 -12.60
N THR A 264 16.73 -53.38 -12.60
CA THR A 264 16.55 -52.41 -11.51
C THR A 264 15.35 -52.73 -10.63
N GLY A 265 14.35 -53.46 -11.14
CA GLY A 265 13.20 -53.84 -10.34
C GLY A 265 12.27 -54.84 -11.03
N VAL A 266 11.34 -55.38 -10.26
CA VAL A 266 10.37 -56.38 -10.70
C VAL A 266 9.00 -56.05 -10.12
N ARG A 267 7.95 -56.15 -10.94
CA ARG A 267 6.55 -56.03 -10.52
C ARG A 267 5.77 -57.28 -10.91
N VAL A 268 5.06 -57.86 -9.96
CA VAL A 268 4.11 -58.95 -10.16
C VAL A 268 2.70 -58.37 -10.17
N TRP A 269 1.99 -58.63 -11.27
CA TRP A 269 0.61 -58.24 -11.45
C TRP A 269 -0.30 -59.34 -10.93
N GLY A 270 -0.82 -59.11 -9.73
CA GLY A 270 -1.70 -60.03 -9.05
C GLY A 270 -1.03 -60.78 -7.91
N ALA A 271 -1.86 -61.46 -7.13
CA ALA A 271 -1.42 -62.21 -5.99
C ALA A 271 -0.85 -63.57 -6.37
N THR A 272 0.25 -63.97 -5.71
CA THR A 272 0.89 -65.26 -5.89
C THR A 272 0.89 -66.08 -4.61
N ARG A 273 0.83 -67.40 -4.74
CA ARG A 273 0.91 -68.34 -3.61
C ARG A 273 2.36 -68.75 -3.34
N GLY A 274 3.15 -68.90 -4.39
CA GLY A 274 4.59 -69.04 -4.29
C GLY A 274 5.29 -67.70 -4.29
N ALA A 275 6.52 -67.72 -3.78
CA ALA A 275 7.44 -66.62 -4.00
C ALA A 275 7.87 -66.63 -5.47
N VAL A 276 7.85 -65.47 -6.12
CA VAL A 276 8.30 -65.33 -7.51
C VAL A 276 9.78 -65.00 -7.52
N ALA A 277 10.58 -65.88 -8.11
CA ALA A 277 12.00 -65.66 -8.34
C ALA A 277 12.22 -65.09 -9.75
N VAL A 278 13.07 -64.06 -9.84
CA VAL A 278 13.63 -63.57 -11.10
C VAL A 278 15.11 -63.90 -11.10
N ALA A 279 15.51 -64.75 -12.05
CA ALA A 279 16.87 -65.25 -12.19
C ALA A 279 17.43 -64.94 -13.57
N ASP A 280 18.72 -65.17 -13.73
CA ASP A 280 19.44 -65.05 -14.99
C ASP A 280 19.41 -66.39 -15.76
N THR A 281 19.41 -66.33 -17.10
CA THR A 281 19.43 -67.50 -17.99
C THR A 281 20.81 -68.17 -18.02
N SER A 282 21.91 -67.43 -17.87
CA SER A 282 23.27 -67.97 -18.05
C SER A 282 23.90 -68.52 -16.76
N GLY A 283 23.37 -68.14 -15.60
CA GLY A 283 23.69 -68.69 -14.27
C GLY A 283 22.48 -68.56 -13.34
N PRO A 284 22.10 -69.58 -12.55
CA PRO A 284 20.86 -69.58 -11.76
C PRO A 284 20.97 -68.71 -10.49
N THR A 285 21.51 -67.51 -10.60
CA THR A 285 21.55 -66.53 -9.52
C THR A 285 20.20 -65.81 -9.49
N VAL A 286 19.48 -65.95 -8.38
CA VAL A 286 18.24 -65.22 -8.14
C VAL A 286 18.58 -63.76 -7.85
N VAL A 287 18.08 -62.86 -8.69
CA VAL A 287 18.30 -61.42 -8.60
C VAL A 287 17.26 -60.76 -7.71
N PHE A 288 15.99 -61.16 -7.84
CA PHE A 288 14.90 -60.70 -6.99
C PHE A 288 13.99 -61.85 -6.58
N THR A 289 13.50 -61.79 -5.34
CA THR A 289 12.46 -62.69 -4.83
C THR A 289 11.28 -61.85 -4.35
N VAL A 290 10.13 -61.97 -5.01
CA VAL A 290 8.88 -61.33 -4.58
C VAL A 290 8.10 -62.34 -3.74
N ALA A 291 7.85 -62.01 -2.47
CA ALA A 291 7.15 -62.92 -1.55
C ALA A 291 5.71 -63.21 -2.02
N SER A 292 5.21 -64.39 -1.67
CA SER A 292 3.81 -64.76 -1.87
C SER A 292 2.87 -63.83 -1.10
N THR A 293 1.69 -63.54 -1.67
CA THR A 293 0.71 -62.64 -1.07
C THR A 293 -0.63 -63.26 -0.76
N ILE A 294 -0.82 -64.55 -1.07
CA ILE A 294 -1.99 -65.34 -0.64
C ILE A 294 -1.52 -66.57 0.12
N THR A 295 -2.28 -66.92 1.16
CA THR A 295 -1.96 -68.04 2.05
C THR A 295 -2.75 -69.30 1.73
N ALA A 296 -3.80 -69.21 0.91
CA ALA A 296 -4.65 -70.33 0.50
C ALA A 296 -5.23 -70.14 -0.91
N ASP A 297 -5.59 -71.25 -1.57
CA ASP A 297 -6.24 -71.23 -2.88
C ASP A 297 -7.65 -70.66 -2.78
N HIS A 298 -8.02 -69.77 -3.69
CA HIS A 298 -9.42 -69.41 -3.86
C HIS A 298 -10.18 -70.62 -4.45
N THR A 299 -11.19 -71.11 -3.72
CA THR A 299 -12.12 -72.10 -4.25
C THR A 299 -13.02 -71.44 -5.30
N PRO A 300 -13.10 -71.94 -6.55
CA PRO A 300 -13.94 -71.35 -7.59
C PRO A 300 -15.38 -71.11 -7.11
N GLY A 301 -15.88 -69.89 -7.25
CA GLY A 301 -17.13 -69.48 -6.61
C GLY A 301 -17.28 -67.96 -6.50
N ALA A 302 -18.41 -67.52 -5.94
CA ALA A 302 -18.60 -66.13 -5.54
C ALA A 302 -17.77 -65.79 -4.30
N VAL A 303 -17.47 -64.51 -4.11
CA VAL A 303 -16.67 -64.00 -2.97
C VAL A 303 -17.55 -63.27 -1.96
N GLU A 304 -17.13 -63.25 -0.71
CA GLU A 304 -17.71 -62.47 0.37
C GLU A 304 -16.66 -61.56 1.01
N VAL A 305 -17.07 -60.37 1.42
CA VAL A 305 -16.23 -59.38 2.09
C VAL A 305 -16.83 -59.02 3.46
N LEU A 306 -16.00 -59.00 4.50
CA LEU A 306 -16.41 -58.54 5.84
C LEU A 306 -15.29 -57.71 6.49
N SER A 307 -15.65 -56.81 7.39
CA SER A 307 -14.71 -56.14 8.29
C SER A 307 -14.67 -56.81 9.66
N SER A 308 -13.57 -56.66 10.40
CA SER A 308 -13.52 -56.95 11.83
C SER A 308 -14.20 -55.88 12.71
N VAL A 309 -14.60 -54.73 12.15
CA VAL A 309 -15.20 -53.60 12.89
C VAL A 309 -16.48 -53.10 12.19
N ALA A 310 -17.51 -52.75 12.95
CA ALA A 310 -18.79 -52.29 12.40
C ALA A 310 -18.72 -50.90 11.74
N GLY A 311 -17.76 -50.07 12.13
CA GLY A 311 -17.54 -48.72 11.60
C GLY A 311 -17.13 -48.66 10.12
N ASP A 312 -16.74 -49.78 9.53
CA ASP A 312 -16.35 -49.86 8.11
C ASP A 312 -17.56 -50.11 7.19
N ALA A 313 -18.79 -49.99 7.70
CA ALA A 313 -19.98 -50.11 6.88
C ALA A 313 -20.03 -48.98 5.83
N GLY A 314 -20.13 -49.35 4.55
CA GLY A 314 -20.09 -48.42 3.42
C GLY A 314 -18.76 -48.35 2.69
N VAL A 315 -17.68 -48.91 3.25
CA VAL A 315 -16.40 -49.09 2.54
C VAL A 315 -16.64 -50.00 1.33
N GLN A 316 -16.10 -49.64 0.16
CA GLN A 316 -16.22 -50.45 -1.05
C GLN A 316 -14.96 -51.26 -1.29
N VAL A 317 -15.10 -52.51 -1.70
CA VAL A 317 -13.99 -53.39 -2.03
C VAL A 317 -14.12 -53.88 -3.45
N VAL A 318 -13.15 -53.54 -4.29
CA VAL A 318 -13.06 -54.04 -5.66
C VAL A 318 -12.28 -55.34 -5.65
N VAL A 319 -12.96 -56.46 -5.88
CA VAL A 319 -12.33 -57.77 -6.03
C VAL A 319 -12.10 -58.03 -7.51
N SER A 320 -10.88 -58.40 -7.89
CA SER A 320 -10.51 -58.70 -9.28
C SER A 320 -9.92 -60.10 -9.38
N GLY A 321 -10.22 -60.78 -10.48
CA GLY A 321 -9.81 -62.16 -10.70
C GLY A 321 -10.02 -62.59 -12.14
N THR A 322 -10.14 -63.89 -12.38
CA THR A 322 -10.42 -64.48 -13.69
C THR A 322 -11.67 -65.33 -13.67
N ASN A 323 -12.34 -65.44 -14.81
CA ASN A 323 -13.40 -66.41 -15.02
C ASN A 323 -12.81 -67.79 -15.44
N ALA A 324 -13.67 -68.79 -15.65
CA ALA A 324 -13.24 -70.14 -16.04
C ALA A 324 -12.49 -70.20 -17.39
N LEU A 325 -12.59 -69.15 -18.21
CA LEU A 325 -11.88 -69.01 -19.49
C LEU A 325 -10.56 -68.22 -19.35
N GLY A 326 -10.15 -67.87 -18.13
CA GLY A 326 -8.95 -67.07 -17.87
C GLY A 326 -9.08 -65.59 -18.24
N THR A 327 -10.29 -65.10 -18.55
CA THR A 327 -10.53 -63.68 -18.85
C THR A 327 -10.60 -62.89 -17.54
N PRO A 328 -9.93 -61.72 -17.44
CA PRO A 328 -10.00 -60.88 -16.26
C PRO A 328 -11.42 -60.35 -16.04
N ILE A 329 -11.88 -60.40 -14.79
CA ILE A 329 -13.19 -59.92 -14.33
C ILE A 329 -13.02 -59.23 -12.97
N SER A 330 -13.92 -58.28 -12.66
CA SER A 330 -13.93 -57.59 -11.37
C SER A 330 -15.36 -57.35 -10.86
N GLU A 331 -15.48 -57.19 -9.55
CA GLU A 331 -16.72 -56.88 -8.86
C GLU A 331 -16.46 -55.88 -7.73
N VAL A 332 -17.38 -54.93 -7.52
CA VAL A 332 -17.35 -54.01 -6.39
C VAL A 332 -18.34 -54.49 -5.33
N ILE A 333 -17.87 -54.70 -4.11
CA ILE A 333 -18.66 -55.22 -2.99
C ILE A 333 -18.61 -54.20 -1.86
N THR A 334 -19.77 -53.70 -1.45
CA THR A 334 -19.88 -52.77 -0.32
C THR A 334 -19.89 -53.54 1.00
N VAL A 335 -18.97 -53.21 1.89
CA VAL A 335 -18.83 -53.81 3.21
C VAL A 335 -20.01 -53.40 4.10
N THR A 336 -20.65 -54.38 4.73
CA THR A 336 -21.81 -54.18 5.64
C THR A 336 -21.41 -54.16 7.12
N GLY A 337 -20.14 -53.86 7.43
CA GLY A 337 -19.55 -53.95 8.76
C GLY A 337 -19.03 -55.36 9.07
N THR A 338 -19.41 -55.93 10.22
CA THR A 338 -18.94 -57.26 10.67
C THR A 338 -19.68 -58.44 10.03
N VAL A 339 -20.79 -58.17 9.32
CA VAL A 339 -21.55 -59.18 8.58
C VAL A 339 -20.97 -59.30 7.17
N ALA A 340 -20.85 -60.53 6.67
CA ALA A 340 -20.34 -60.80 5.33
C ALA A 340 -21.29 -60.29 4.24
N ALA A 341 -20.76 -59.47 3.35
CA ALA A 341 -21.40 -59.00 2.13
C ALA A 341 -20.99 -59.90 0.95
N ALA A 342 -21.93 -60.59 0.34
CA ALA A 342 -21.69 -61.49 -0.78
C ALA A 342 -21.71 -60.75 -2.12
N GLY A 343 -20.75 -61.09 -2.98
CA GLY A 343 -20.75 -60.74 -4.40
C GLY A 343 -21.59 -61.71 -5.24
N ALA A 344 -21.96 -61.27 -6.43
CA ALA A 344 -22.71 -62.03 -7.44
C ALA A 344 -21.80 -62.63 -8.53
N VAL A 345 -20.56 -62.14 -8.67
CA VAL A 345 -19.64 -62.61 -9.71
C VAL A 345 -18.92 -63.88 -9.25
N VAL A 346 -18.92 -64.90 -10.12
CA VAL A 346 -18.21 -66.17 -9.88
C VAL A 346 -16.79 -66.06 -10.41
N PHE A 347 -15.81 -66.13 -9.50
CA PHE A 347 -14.39 -66.12 -9.83
C PHE A 347 -13.86 -67.54 -9.92
N GLN A 348 -13.12 -67.84 -10.99
CA GLN A 348 -12.30 -69.04 -11.07
C GLN A 348 -11.08 -68.91 -10.15
N LYS A 349 -10.46 -67.72 -10.15
CA LYS A 349 -9.33 -67.36 -9.28
C LYS A 349 -9.40 -65.89 -8.96
N VAL A 350 -9.28 -65.53 -7.69
CA VAL A 350 -9.13 -64.14 -7.27
C VAL A 350 -7.66 -63.76 -7.31
N ILE A 351 -7.37 -62.59 -7.86
CA ILE A 351 -6.03 -62.11 -8.17
C ILE A 351 -5.69 -60.89 -7.32
N SER A 352 -6.66 -60.04 -6.98
CA SER A 352 -6.42 -58.89 -6.11
C SER A 352 -7.70 -58.39 -5.46
N ALA A 353 -7.55 -57.61 -4.40
CA ALA A 353 -8.63 -56.83 -3.80
C ALA A 353 -8.16 -55.41 -3.51
N GLN A 354 -8.98 -54.40 -3.79
CA GLN A 354 -8.71 -52.99 -3.51
C GLN A 354 -9.75 -52.44 -2.55
N ILE A 355 -9.33 -51.67 -1.56
CA ILE A 355 -10.25 -50.91 -0.70
C ILE A 355 -10.43 -49.50 -1.29
N ILE A 356 -11.68 -49.06 -1.36
CA ILE A 356 -12.09 -47.69 -1.72
C ILE A 356 -12.74 -47.09 -0.48
N GLY A 357 -12.05 -46.14 0.13
CA GLY A 357 -12.40 -45.51 1.41
C GLY A 357 -11.42 -45.89 2.52
N ASP A 358 -11.61 -45.29 3.70
CA ASP A 358 -10.80 -45.59 4.88
C ASP A 358 -11.42 -46.75 5.66
N ASN A 359 -10.59 -47.69 6.11
CA ASN A 359 -11.01 -48.81 6.96
C ASN A 359 -10.29 -48.76 8.31
N SER A 360 -11.07 -48.92 9.38
CA SER A 360 -10.59 -49.01 10.77
C SER A 360 -10.35 -50.45 11.22
N GLY A 361 -10.99 -51.44 10.59
CA GLY A 361 -10.85 -52.87 10.85
C GLY A 361 -10.15 -53.64 9.73
N ASN A 362 -9.81 -54.90 10.01
CA ASN A 362 -9.29 -55.83 9.01
C ASN A 362 -10.41 -56.21 8.02
N ILE A 363 -10.24 -55.89 6.74
CA ILE A 363 -11.14 -56.32 5.68
C ILE A 363 -10.71 -57.71 5.18
N THR A 364 -11.60 -58.69 5.29
CA THR A 364 -11.37 -60.06 4.85
C THR A 364 -12.14 -60.34 3.58
N VAL A 365 -11.46 -60.83 2.54
CA VAL A 365 -12.05 -61.33 1.30
C VAL A 365 -11.90 -62.85 1.27
N ARG A 366 -13.01 -63.58 1.14
CA ARG A 366 -13.03 -65.05 1.17
C ARG A 366 -14.05 -65.62 0.20
N ALA A 367 -13.98 -66.92 -0.08
CA ALA A 367 -15.03 -67.60 -0.82
C ALA A 367 -16.36 -67.59 -0.04
N ALA A 368 -17.48 -67.45 -0.76
CA ALA A 368 -18.82 -67.40 -0.18
C ALA A 368 -19.15 -68.62 0.70
N GLY A 369 -19.95 -68.43 1.74
CA GLY A 369 -20.29 -69.50 2.70
C GLY A 369 -19.19 -69.80 3.73
N GLY A 370 -18.25 -68.87 3.95
CA GLY A 370 -17.17 -69.03 4.94
C GLY A 370 -16.02 -69.93 4.48
N GLY A 371 -15.81 -70.06 3.17
CA GLY A 371 -14.74 -70.85 2.59
C GLY A 371 -13.35 -70.21 2.73
N ALA A 372 -12.40 -70.65 1.89
CA ALA A 372 -11.00 -70.22 1.96
C ALA A 372 -10.85 -68.69 1.92
N VAL A 373 -10.01 -68.16 2.81
CA VAL A 373 -9.70 -66.74 2.88
C VAL A 373 -8.66 -66.42 1.81
N ALA A 374 -9.04 -65.57 0.86
CA ALA A 374 -8.16 -65.12 -0.20
C ALA A 374 -7.26 -63.98 0.31
N PHE A 375 -7.83 -62.98 0.98
CA PHE A 375 -7.07 -61.83 1.50
C PHE A 375 -7.55 -61.40 2.88
N VAL A 376 -6.61 -60.93 3.70
CA VAL A 376 -6.89 -60.13 4.89
C VAL A 376 -6.11 -58.83 4.75
N MET A 377 -6.81 -57.71 4.61
CA MET A 377 -6.26 -56.37 4.47
C MET A 377 -6.40 -55.65 5.80
N ALA A 378 -5.28 -55.24 6.39
CA ALA A 378 -5.24 -54.53 7.66
C ALA A 378 -5.81 -53.09 7.55
N PRO A 379 -6.09 -52.40 8.67
CA PRO A 379 -6.42 -50.97 8.67
C PRO A 379 -5.38 -50.16 7.89
N GLY A 380 -5.82 -49.31 6.98
CA GLY A 380 -4.94 -48.48 6.14
C GLY A 380 -4.26 -49.21 4.97
N ALA A 381 -4.49 -50.51 4.79
CA ALA A 381 -4.00 -51.23 3.62
C ALA A 381 -4.83 -50.87 2.38
N GLY A 382 -4.24 -50.20 1.38
CA GLY A 382 -4.97 -49.80 0.16
C GLY A 382 -5.46 -50.96 -0.74
N GLY A 383 -5.03 -52.19 -0.47
CA GLY A 383 -5.42 -53.40 -1.19
C GLY A 383 -4.43 -54.54 -0.99
N ALA A 384 -4.78 -55.74 -1.48
CA ALA A 384 -3.91 -56.91 -1.50
C ALA A 384 -3.74 -57.43 -2.94
N GLY A 385 -2.50 -57.81 -3.30
CA GLY A 385 -2.15 -58.30 -4.64
C GLY A 385 -2.00 -57.25 -5.74
N LEU A 386 -2.10 -55.94 -5.42
CA LEU A 386 -2.03 -54.83 -6.38
C LEU A 386 -0.62 -54.22 -6.54
N ARG A 387 0.29 -54.47 -5.59
CA ARG A 387 1.60 -53.79 -5.46
C ARG A 387 2.73 -54.74 -5.06
N ASN A 388 2.77 -55.93 -5.65
CA ASN A 388 3.82 -56.91 -5.37
C ASN A 388 5.06 -56.56 -6.20
N ALA A 389 5.95 -55.74 -5.66
CA ALA A 389 7.16 -55.32 -6.37
C ALA A 389 8.39 -55.34 -5.46
N LYS A 390 9.57 -55.47 -6.07
CA LYS A 390 10.90 -55.37 -5.43
C LYS A 390 11.81 -54.51 -6.30
N GLY A 391 12.70 -53.74 -5.68
CA GLY A 391 13.53 -52.76 -6.41
C GLY A 391 12.74 -51.55 -6.94
N LEU A 392 11.49 -51.37 -6.46
CA LEU A 392 10.56 -50.42 -7.04
C LEU A 392 9.77 -49.65 -5.99
N TYR A 393 9.80 -48.32 -6.10
CA TYR A 393 8.89 -47.44 -5.40
C TYR A 393 7.75 -47.03 -6.35
N LEU A 394 6.52 -47.33 -5.94
CA LEU A 394 5.30 -46.92 -6.65
C LEU A 394 4.68 -45.77 -5.87
N PRO A 395 5.03 -44.52 -6.22
CA PRO A 395 4.40 -43.38 -5.61
C PRO A 395 2.90 -43.36 -5.87
N ARG A 396 2.18 -42.73 -4.95
CA ARG A 396 0.79 -42.35 -5.17
C ARG A 396 0.67 -40.87 -5.57
N PHE A 397 1.80 -40.21 -5.86
CA PHE A 397 1.90 -38.80 -6.25
C PHE A 397 1.09 -38.51 -7.51
N ALA A 398 -0.03 -37.81 -7.37
CA ALA A 398 -0.89 -37.48 -8.49
C ALA A 398 -0.58 -36.13 -9.16
N ALA A 399 0.17 -35.22 -8.51
CA ALA A 399 0.56 -33.94 -9.12
C ALA A 399 1.70 -33.25 -8.34
N PHE A 400 2.75 -32.83 -9.04
CA PHE A 400 3.68 -31.77 -8.64
C PHE A 400 4.24 -31.17 -9.94
N GLU A 401 4.66 -29.91 -9.95
CA GLU A 401 5.26 -29.29 -11.13
C GLU A 401 6.71 -28.96 -10.85
N GLY A 402 7.64 -29.76 -11.38
CA GLY A 402 9.06 -29.46 -11.21
C GLY A 402 10.00 -30.63 -11.44
N GLN A 403 11.28 -30.38 -11.19
CA GLN A 403 12.31 -31.39 -11.17
C GLN A 403 12.32 -32.13 -9.83
N ILE A 404 12.78 -33.37 -9.84
CA ILE A 404 12.92 -34.20 -8.64
C ILE A 404 14.38 -34.26 -8.27
N GLU A 405 14.70 -33.94 -7.01
CA GLU A 405 16.00 -34.23 -6.43
C GLU A 405 15.95 -35.59 -5.72
N LEU A 406 16.91 -36.45 -6.05
CA LEU A 406 17.17 -37.71 -5.36
C LEU A 406 18.40 -37.50 -4.49
N ARG A 407 18.26 -37.71 -3.17
CA ARG A 407 19.34 -37.59 -2.18
C ARG A 407 19.63 -38.93 -1.54
N HIS A 408 20.91 -39.19 -1.30
CA HIS A 408 21.38 -40.35 -0.55
C HIS A 408 21.99 -39.87 0.78
N ASP A 409 21.75 -40.59 1.88
CA ASP A 409 22.24 -40.22 3.22
C ASP A 409 23.78 -40.10 3.31
N SER A 410 24.49 -40.73 2.38
CA SER A 410 25.93 -40.57 2.16
C SER A 410 26.28 -40.79 0.68
N ALA A 411 27.40 -40.26 0.18
CA ALA A 411 27.79 -40.54 -1.21
C ALA A 411 27.90 -42.07 -1.40
N PRO A 412 27.30 -42.64 -2.45
CA PRO A 412 27.42 -44.07 -2.71
C PRO A 412 28.90 -44.43 -2.75
N GLY A 413 29.26 -45.61 -2.22
CA GLY A 413 30.63 -46.14 -2.31
C GLY A 413 31.09 -46.28 -3.77
N ALA A 414 32.17 -47.00 -4.05
CA ALA A 414 32.74 -47.13 -5.41
C ALA A 414 31.79 -47.70 -6.52
N GLY A 415 30.50 -47.90 -6.26
CA GLY A 415 29.46 -48.24 -7.24
C GLY A 415 28.67 -47.03 -7.75
N THR A 416 28.34 -47.04 -9.04
CA THR A 416 27.47 -46.04 -9.67
C THR A 416 26.00 -46.34 -9.36
N TRP A 417 25.37 -45.48 -8.54
CA TRP A 417 23.94 -45.58 -8.25
C TRP A 417 23.12 -45.00 -9.40
N ILE A 418 22.04 -45.69 -9.77
CA ILE A 418 21.15 -45.24 -10.85
C ILE A 418 19.70 -45.48 -10.42
N ALA A 419 18.90 -44.42 -10.49
CA ALA A 419 17.45 -44.51 -10.46
C ALA A 419 16.85 -44.16 -11.80
N ILE A 420 15.64 -44.67 -12.02
CA ILE A 420 14.84 -44.33 -13.19
C ILE A 420 13.54 -43.72 -12.68
N VAL A 421 13.31 -42.46 -12.99
CA VAL A 421 12.08 -41.75 -12.67
C VAL A 421 11.14 -41.87 -13.87
N ARG A 422 9.92 -42.36 -13.65
CA ARG A 422 8.90 -42.52 -14.70
C ARG A 422 7.65 -41.75 -14.35
N GLY A 423 7.13 -40.99 -15.30
CA GLY A 423 5.96 -40.16 -15.08
C GLY A 423 5.49 -39.46 -16.35
N VAL A 424 4.68 -38.44 -16.14
CA VAL A 424 4.22 -37.54 -17.19
C VAL A 424 4.96 -36.23 -17.02
N ASP A 425 5.56 -35.70 -18.10
CA ASP A 425 6.20 -34.38 -18.09
C ASP A 425 5.18 -33.23 -18.05
N THR A 426 5.66 -31.99 -17.98
CA THR A 426 4.81 -30.78 -17.99
C THR A 426 3.97 -30.63 -19.25
N ASP A 427 4.41 -31.21 -20.38
CA ASP A 427 3.73 -31.16 -21.67
C ASP A 427 2.70 -32.30 -21.85
N GLY A 428 2.61 -33.21 -20.88
CA GLY A 428 1.66 -34.32 -20.89
C GLY A 428 2.18 -35.59 -21.57
N ALA A 429 3.48 -35.68 -21.88
CA ALA A 429 4.09 -36.88 -22.45
C ALA A 429 4.63 -37.83 -21.37
N ASP A 430 4.51 -39.13 -21.61
CA ASP A 430 5.14 -40.14 -20.76
C ASP A 430 6.66 -40.11 -20.93
N VAL A 431 7.37 -39.82 -19.85
CA VAL A 431 8.83 -39.71 -19.82
C VAL A 431 9.41 -40.68 -18.78
N ALA A 432 10.51 -41.33 -19.15
CA ALA A 432 11.35 -42.11 -18.26
C ALA A 432 12.78 -41.55 -18.30
N GLU A 433 13.24 -40.98 -17.19
CA GLU A 433 14.57 -40.40 -17.08
C GLU A 433 15.48 -41.27 -16.20
N VAL A 434 16.70 -41.52 -16.69
CA VAL A 434 17.75 -42.22 -15.93
C VAL A 434 18.58 -41.20 -15.18
N VAL A 435 18.52 -41.22 -13.85
CA VAL A 435 19.31 -40.35 -12.98
C VAL A 435 20.48 -41.14 -12.40
N THR A 436 21.70 -40.69 -12.66
CA THR A 436 22.91 -41.30 -12.12
C THR A 436 23.43 -40.47 -10.94
N LEU A 437 23.50 -41.06 -9.75
CA LEU A 437 24.11 -40.42 -8.59
C LEU A 437 25.61 -40.70 -8.56
N THR A 438 26.41 -39.66 -8.79
CA THR A 438 27.87 -39.68 -8.60
C THR A 438 28.31 -39.00 -7.28
N GLY A 439 27.35 -38.52 -6.49
CA GLY A 439 27.53 -37.82 -5.23
C GLY A 439 26.31 -38.00 -4.32
N ALA A 440 26.21 -37.20 -3.26
CA ALA A 440 25.12 -37.31 -2.28
C ALA A 440 23.73 -36.89 -2.82
N PHE A 441 23.65 -36.24 -3.98
CA PHE A 441 22.40 -35.85 -4.61
C PHE A 441 22.52 -35.82 -6.14
N ALA A 442 21.40 -35.99 -6.85
CA ALA A 442 21.25 -35.66 -8.27
C ALA A 442 19.79 -35.26 -8.59
N THR A 443 19.61 -34.41 -9.60
CA THR A 443 18.31 -33.86 -9.99
C THR A 443 17.93 -34.34 -11.39
N THR A 444 16.64 -34.56 -11.63
CA THR A 444 16.12 -34.83 -12.98
C THR A 444 16.31 -33.61 -13.88
N THR A 445 16.64 -33.85 -15.14
CA THR A 445 16.68 -32.81 -16.18
C THR A 445 15.27 -32.51 -16.68
N ALA A 446 14.41 -33.52 -16.77
CA ALA A 446 13.00 -33.36 -17.10
C ALA A 446 12.22 -32.78 -15.91
N SER A 447 11.29 -31.89 -16.23
CA SER A 447 10.26 -31.43 -15.31
C SER A 447 9.06 -32.37 -15.41
N PHE A 448 8.68 -32.95 -14.28
CA PHE A 448 7.54 -33.85 -14.19
C PHE A 448 6.30 -33.09 -13.72
N ARG A 449 5.14 -33.46 -14.27
CA ARG A 449 3.81 -33.08 -13.80
C ARG A 449 3.24 -34.12 -12.83
N SER A 450 3.60 -35.39 -13.02
CA SER A 450 3.24 -36.47 -12.11
C SER A 450 4.25 -37.60 -12.24
N VAL A 451 4.53 -38.30 -11.15
CA VAL A 451 5.44 -39.46 -11.14
C VAL A 451 4.64 -40.69 -10.81
N SER A 452 4.77 -41.68 -11.69
CA SER A 452 4.07 -42.95 -11.59
C SER A 452 4.90 -44.02 -10.88
N GLN A 453 6.23 -43.95 -10.99
CA GLN A 453 7.13 -45.04 -10.61
C GLN A 453 8.58 -44.55 -10.50
N ILE A 454 9.31 -45.03 -9.50
CA ILE A 454 10.76 -44.83 -9.35
C ILE A 454 11.45 -46.18 -9.17
N ASP A 455 12.29 -46.55 -10.14
CA ASP A 455 13.08 -47.79 -10.11
C ASP A 455 14.44 -47.51 -9.43
N ILE A 456 14.85 -48.31 -8.44
CA ILE A 456 16.09 -48.11 -7.70
C ILE A 456 16.94 -49.38 -7.79
N GLY A 457 18.07 -49.31 -8.51
CA GLY A 457 19.04 -50.41 -8.59
C GLY A 457 20.30 -50.13 -7.76
N GLY A 458 20.91 -51.16 -7.16
CA GLY A 458 22.28 -51.03 -6.61
C GLY A 458 22.62 -51.71 -5.28
N GLY A 459 21.67 -52.32 -4.56
CA GLY A 459 22.00 -53.03 -3.32
C GLY A 459 22.06 -52.17 -2.04
N GLU A 460 21.47 -50.98 -2.05
CA GLU A 460 21.32 -50.12 -0.86
C GLU A 460 20.20 -50.64 0.06
N ALA A 461 20.23 -50.24 1.34
CA ALA A 461 19.27 -50.67 2.36
C ALA A 461 17.98 -49.83 2.33
N ALA A 462 16.96 -50.27 3.07
CA ALA A 462 15.68 -49.59 3.15
C ALA A 462 15.82 -48.21 3.84
N ASN A 463 15.33 -47.15 3.19
CA ASN A 463 15.29 -45.73 3.62
C ASN A 463 16.53 -44.87 3.34
N ASP A 464 17.53 -45.35 2.60
CA ASP A 464 18.75 -44.56 2.34
C ASP A 464 18.58 -43.43 1.30
N VAL A 465 17.42 -43.36 0.63
CA VAL A 465 17.15 -42.40 -0.45
C VAL A 465 15.92 -41.55 -0.18
N LEU A 466 16.12 -40.22 -0.15
CA LEU A 466 15.10 -39.20 0.02
C LEU A 466 14.80 -38.55 -1.34
N ILE A 467 13.51 -38.43 -1.69
CA ILE A 467 13.08 -37.57 -2.79
C ILE A 467 12.65 -36.22 -2.25
N GLN A 468 13.04 -35.15 -2.93
CA GLN A 468 12.65 -33.78 -2.63
C GLN A 468 12.24 -33.04 -3.90
N GLY A 469 11.33 -32.07 -3.78
CA GLY A 469 10.90 -31.22 -4.89
C GLY A 469 9.89 -30.17 -4.44
N THR A 470 9.53 -29.28 -5.36
CA THR A 470 8.51 -28.25 -5.15
C THR A 470 7.18 -28.74 -5.71
N ALA A 471 6.16 -28.79 -4.86
CA ALA A 471 4.80 -29.19 -5.26
C ALA A 471 4.12 -28.10 -6.09
N ILE A 472 4.22 -26.86 -5.61
CA ILE A 472 3.65 -25.66 -6.25
C ILE A 472 4.40 -24.42 -5.78
N SER A 473 4.50 -23.41 -6.65
CA SER A 473 5.10 -22.12 -6.32
C SER A 473 4.33 -20.97 -6.95
N PHE A 474 4.27 -19.84 -6.25
CA PHE A 474 3.62 -18.62 -6.68
C PHE A 474 4.57 -17.45 -6.57
N GLY A 475 4.59 -16.59 -7.58
CA GLY A 475 5.34 -15.32 -7.52
C GLY A 475 4.69 -14.33 -6.55
N THR A 476 5.44 -13.28 -6.20
CA THR A 476 5.05 -12.26 -5.22
C THR A 476 3.76 -11.50 -5.56
N SER A 477 3.37 -11.44 -6.84
CA SER A 477 2.16 -10.75 -7.31
C SER A 477 0.89 -11.61 -7.29
N ALA A 478 0.98 -12.89 -6.94
CA ALA A 478 -0.19 -13.77 -6.90
C ALA A 478 -1.14 -13.37 -5.76
N VAL A 479 -2.44 -13.39 -6.02
CA VAL A 479 -3.48 -13.04 -5.05
C VAL A 479 -3.81 -14.25 -4.16
N LEU A 480 -3.95 -14.04 -2.85
CA LEU A 480 -4.10 -15.14 -1.88
C LEU A 480 -5.33 -16.02 -2.15
N ASN A 481 -6.45 -15.46 -2.61
CA ASN A 481 -7.64 -16.26 -2.95
C ASN A 481 -7.43 -17.18 -4.17
N GLU A 482 -6.68 -16.71 -5.18
CA GLU A 482 -6.31 -17.52 -6.35
C GLU A 482 -5.32 -18.62 -5.95
N VAL A 483 -4.34 -18.26 -5.12
CA VAL A 483 -3.37 -19.19 -4.52
C VAL A 483 -4.09 -20.31 -3.75
N ALA A 484 -5.02 -19.96 -2.87
CA ALA A 484 -5.79 -20.94 -2.10
C ALA A 484 -6.61 -21.87 -3.00
N THR A 485 -7.23 -21.33 -4.07
CA THR A 485 -7.98 -22.12 -5.04
C THR A 485 -7.09 -23.13 -5.78
N LEU A 486 -5.89 -22.71 -6.21
CA LEU A 486 -4.95 -23.57 -6.92
C LEU A 486 -4.33 -24.64 -6.01
N ILE A 487 -4.05 -24.31 -4.74
CA ILE A 487 -3.58 -25.29 -3.77
C ILE A 487 -4.66 -26.34 -3.47
N ASN A 488 -5.93 -25.92 -3.32
CA ASN A 488 -7.06 -26.84 -3.10
C ASN A 488 -7.33 -27.79 -4.27
N ALA A 489 -6.80 -27.51 -5.47
CA ALA A 489 -6.87 -28.44 -6.60
C ALA A 489 -5.89 -29.62 -6.46
N LEU A 490 -4.90 -29.53 -5.57
CA LEU A 490 -3.91 -30.58 -5.34
C LEU A 490 -4.42 -31.62 -4.32
N PRO A 491 -4.31 -32.93 -4.60
CA PRO A 491 -4.73 -33.96 -3.65
C PRO A 491 -3.97 -33.91 -2.32
N GLY A 492 -4.71 -33.94 -1.21
CA GLY A 492 -4.14 -33.95 0.15
C GLY A 492 -3.81 -32.57 0.72
N PHE A 493 -3.96 -31.50 -0.06
CA PHE A 493 -3.80 -30.11 0.38
C PHE A 493 -5.15 -29.46 0.65
N THR A 494 -5.20 -28.65 1.70
CA THR A 494 -6.31 -27.76 2.02
C THR A 494 -5.74 -26.37 2.28
N ALA A 495 -6.32 -25.35 1.65
CA ALA A 495 -5.95 -23.95 1.81
C ALA A 495 -7.18 -23.06 2.00
N SER A 496 -7.05 -22.03 2.83
CA SER A 496 -8.09 -21.00 3.03
C SER A 496 -7.43 -19.64 3.14
N ALA A 497 -7.90 -18.65 2.37
CA ALA A 497 -7.54 -17.26 2.58
C ALA A 497 -8.56 -16.60 3.51
N ASP A 498 -8.11 -15.70 4.38
CA ASP A 498 -9.04 -14.92 5.22
C ASP A 498 -9.87 -13.94 4.37
N ALA A 499 -11.11 -13.68 4.78
CA ALA A 499 -12.04 -12.87 4.01
C ALA A 499 -11.58 -11.40 3.92
N ASP A 500 -10.97 -10.88 5.00
CA ASP A 500 -10.48 -9.51 5.06
C ASP A 500 -9.10 -9.36 4.37
N ALA A 501 -8.42 -10.47 4.08
CA ALA A 501 -7.14 -10.54 3.37
C ALA A 501 -7.24 -11.20 1.98
N ALA A 502 -8.44 -11.42 1.45
CA ALA A 502 -8.65 -12.20 0.22
C ALA A 502 -7.99 -11.58 -1.02
N ASP A 503 -7.90 -10.24 -1.05
CA ASP A 503 -7.27 -9.46 -2.11
C ASP A 503 -5.77 -9.20 -1.87
N TYR A 504 -5.21 -9.70 -0.76
CA TYR A 504 -3.79 -9.55 -0.50
C TYR A 504 -2.98 -10.33 -1.54
N THR A 505 -1.76 -9.87 -1.77
CA THR A 505 -0.78 -10.59 -2.59
C THR A 505 0.19 -11.36 -1.72
N VAL A 506 0.83 -12.38 -2.28
CA VAL A 506 1.89 -13.14 -1.61
C VAL A 506 3.00 -12.22 -1.08
N SER A 507 3.28 -11.09 -1.77
CA SER A 507 4.27 -10.12 -1.31
C SER A 507 3.98 -9.56 0.09
N GLN A 508 2.70 -9.47 0.50
CA GLN A 508 2.27 -8.90 1.78
C GLN A 508 2.35 -9.87 2.95
N LEU A 509 2.57 -11.17 2.68
CA LEU A 509 2.80 -12.16 3.72
C LEU A 509 4.18 -11.99 4.36
N ASP A 510 4.26 -12.31 5.65
CA ASP A 510 5.51 -12.31 6.41
C ASP A 510 6.34 -13.56 6.08
N TYR A 511 7.66 -13.42 6.03
CA TYR A 511 8.54 -14.52 5.63
C TYR A 511 8.59 -15.57 6.73
N THR A 512 8.31 -16.81 6.35
CA THR A 512 8.30 -17.95 7.27
C THR A 512 8.47 -19.24 6.50
N ALA A 513 9.04 -20.26 7.16
CA ALA A 513 9.18 -21.61 6.62
C ALA A 513 8.68 -22.60 7.67
N VAL A 514 7.61 -23.32 7.37
CA VAL A 514 6.92 -24.16 8.37
C VAL A 514 6.39 -25.46 7.75
N SER A 515 6.46 -26.54 8.53
CA SER A 515 5.84 -27.81 8.15
C SER A 515 4.33 -27.70 8.22
N ILE A 516 3.64 -28.05 7.13
CA ILE A 516 2.18 -28.02 7.03
C ILE A 516 1.55 -29.41 7.17
N VAL A 517 2.34 -30.45 7.44
CA VAL A 517 1.85 -31.83 7.64
C VAL A 517 1.16 -31.95 8.99
N GLY A 518 -0.11 -32.36 9.01
CA GLY A 518 -0.81 -32.61 10.26
C GLY A 518 -2.32 -32.79 10.12
N VAL A 519 -3.01 -32.46 11.21
CA VAL A 519 -4.48 -32.47 11.33
C VAL A 519 -5.06 -31.08 11.59
N ALA A 520 -4.20 -30.06 11.71
CA ALA A 520 -4.56 -28.66 11.96
C ALA A 520 -3.83 -27.76 10.96
N SER A 521 -4.54 -26.76 10.42
CA SER A 521 -3.95 -25.79 9.50
C SER A 521 -2.90 -24.94 10.18
N VAL A 522 -1.93 -24.50 9.37
CA VAL A 522 -0.87 -23.58 9.76
C VAL A 522 -1.12 -22.25 9.08
N GLY A 523 -1.24 -21.21 9.88
CA GLY A 523 -1.52 -19.86 9.41
C GLY A 523 -0.26 -19.07 9.08
N PHE A 524 -0.29 -18.38 7.93
CA PHE A 524 0.67 -17.38 7.50
C PHE A 524 0.11 -15.99 7.80
N LEU A 525 0.94 -15.10 8.35
CA LEU A 525 0.56 -13.77 8.83
C LEU A 525 0.93 -12.69 7.82
N ALA A 526 0.33 -11.51 7.96
CA ALA A 526 0.63 -10.29 7.20
C ALA A 526 0.76 -9.09 8.15
N ASP A 527 1.44 -9.28 9.28
CA ASP A 527 1.51 -8.30 10.36
C ASP A 527 2.27 -7.04 9.96
N LEU A 528 3.31 -7.18 9.12
CA LEU A 528 4.05 -6.03 8.62
C LEU A 528 3.17 -5.08 7.81
N ASP A 529 2.28 -5.60 6.97
CA ASP A 529 1.34 -4.81 6.18
C ASP A 529 0.30 -4.14 7.07
N ALA A 530 -0.25 -4.86 8.06
CA ALA A 530 -1.18 -4.31 9.05
C ALA A 530 -0.58 -3.15 9.87
N ILE A 531 0.70 -3.27 10.27
CA ILE A 531 1.42 -2.22 10.99
C ILE A 531 1.59 -0.98 10.11
N VAL A 532 2.00 -1.15 8.85
CA VAL A 532 2.15 -0.04 7.89
C VAL A 532 0.81 0.65 7.64
N ALA A 533 -0.26 -0.12 7.43
CA ALA A 533 -1.60 0.40 7.26
C ALA A 533 -2.05 1.23 8.47
N TRP A 534 -1.82 0.74 9.70
CA TRP A 534 -2.18 1.48 10.91
C TRP A 534 -1.42 2.80 11.04
N PHE A 535 -0.09 2.82 10.87
CA PHE A 535 0.68 4.06 10.96
C PHE A 535 0.21 5.09 9.92
N ASN A 536 -0.19 4.67 8.72
CA ASN A 536 -0.72 5.57 7.70
C ASN A 536 -2.13 6.13 8.01
N THR A 537 -2.79 5.68 9.08
CA THR A 537 -4.01 6.31 9.63
C THR A 537 -3.71 7.38 10.70
N THR A 538 -2.47 7.45 11.19
CA THR A 538 -2.05 8.39 12.24
C THR A 538 -1.87 9.80 11.68
N THR A 539 -1.99 10.81 12.53
CA THR A 539 -1.75 12.21 12.12
C THR A 539 -0.29 12.64 12.28
N LEU A 540 0.51 11.83 12.96
CA LEU A 540 1.90 12.16 13.32
C LEU A 540 2.92 11.61 12.33
N VAL A 541 2.73 10.39 11.83
CA VAL A 541 3.72 9.69 11.00
C VAL A 541 3.07 8.99 9.81
N THR A 542 3.83 8.83 8.74
CA THR A 542 3.53 7.91 7.64
C THR A 542 4.53 6.77 7.67
N ALA A 543 4.10 5.57 7.30
CA ALA A 543 4.93 4.38 7.25
C ALA A 543 5.05 3.85 5.82
N GLU A 544 6.26 3.42 5.49
CA GLU A 544 6.56 2.69 4.26
C GLU A 544 7.28 1.39 4.61
N ARG A 545 6.91 0.29 3.94
CA ARG A 545 7.64 -0.96 4.04
C ARG A 545 8.98 -0.83 3.33
N ILE A 546 10.05 -1.19 4.00
CA ILE A 546 11.39 -1.18 3.40
C ILE A 546 11.51 -2.33 2.39
N ALA A 547 12.14 -2.05 1.25
CA ALA A 547 12.36 -3.04 0.20
C ALA A 547 13.12 -4.26 0.75
N GLY A 548 12.55 -5.45 0.58
CA GLY A 548 13.12 -6.72 1.08
C GLY A 548 12.87 -6.99 2.56
N ALA A 549 12.04 -6.19 3.25
CA ALA A 549 11.65 -6.45 4.64
C ALA A 549 11.01 -7.83 4.78
N ALA A 550 11.63 -8.68 5.61
CA ALA A 550 11.26 -10.08 5.77
C ALA A 550 10.17 -10.31 6.83
N LEU A 551 10.23 -9.56 7.93
CA LEU A 551 9.38 -9.75 9.11
C LEU A 551 8.84 -8.40 9.62
N PRO A 552 7.73 -8.41 10.39
CA PRO A 552 7.28 -7.24 11.13
C PRO A 552 8.37 -6.73 12.10
N PRO A 553 8.36 -5.43 12.44
CA PRO A 553 9.35 -4.85 13.33
C PRO A 553 9.36 -5.52 14.71
N SER A 554 10.55 -5.59 15.31
CA SER A 554 10.73 -6.13 16.65
C SER A 554 10.07 -5.24 17.71
N TYR A 555 9.66 -5.83 18.83
CA TYR A 555 9.17 -5.07 19.97
C TYR A 555 10.22 -4.07 20.47
N THR A 556 9.76 -2.86 20.75
CA THR A 556 10.60 -1.77 21.25
C THR A 556 10.66 -1.81 22.77
N VAL A 557 11.84 -2.08 23.34
CA VAL A 557 12.05 -2.00 24.80
C VAL A 557 12.02 -0.53 25.28
N VAL A 558 12.46 0.38 24.43
CA VAL A 558 12.42 1.83 24.62
C VAL A 558 11.79 2.45 23.40
N LYS A 559 10.92 3.46 23.58
CA LYS A 559 10.30 4.17 22.46
C LYS A 559 11.37 4.72 21.52
N VAL A 560 11.22 4.46 20.23
CA VAL A 560 12.12 4.91 19.17
C VAL A 560 11.78 6.35 18.85
N GLY A 561 12.74 7.25 19.01
CA GLY A 561 12.60 8.66 18.63
C GLY A 561 12.90 8.86 17.15
N LEU A 562 12.10 9.68 16.47
CA LEU A 562 12.42 10.15 15.12
C LEU A 562 13.55 11.18 15.18
N SER A 563 14.34 11.26 14.11
CA SER A 563 15.48 12.19 14.03
C SER A 563 15.69 12.73 12.62
N GLY A 564 16.60 13.71 12.47
CA GLY A 564 16.98 14.26 11.16
C GLY A 564 16.13 15.43 10.67
N ALA A 565 15.05 15.80 11.35
CA ALA A 565 14.33 17.03 11.04
C ALA A 565 15.15 18.25 11.43
N THR A 566 15.15 19.25 10.56
CA THR A 566 15.83 20.52 10.75
C THR A 566 14.89 21.69 10.47
N GLU A 567 15.17 22.83 11.09
CA GLU A 567 14.56 24.12 10.77
C GLU A 567 15.69 25.07 10.37
N GLY A 568 15.72 25.49 9.12
CA GLY A 568 16.72 26.39 8.58
C GLY A 568 16.29 27.87 8.64
N THR A 569 17.21 28.76 8.27
CA THR A 569 16.95 30.19 8.14
C THR A 569 16.59 30.51 6.69
N ALA A 570 15.59 31.36 6.47
CA ALA A 570 15.19 31.75 5.13
C ALA A 570 16.26 32.61 4.43
N THR A 571 16.50 32.33 3.16
CA THR A 571 17.38 33.09 2.28
C THR A 571 16.57 33.81 1.20
N GLN A 572 17.18 34.79 0.51
CA GLN A 572 16.51 35.52 -0.58
C GLN A 572 15.97 34.61 -1.69
N ALA A 573 16.63 33.47 -1.94
CA ALA A 573 16.18 32.50 -2.94
C ALA A 573 14.88 31.81 -2.51
N ASP A 574 14.72 31.51 -1.23
CA ASP A 574 13.51 30.86 -0.69
C ASP A 574 12.30 31.79 -0.80
N TRP A 575 12.48 33.09 -0.54
CA TRP A 575 11.44 34.10 -0.77
C TRP A 575 11.04 34.21 -2.24
N GLN A 576 12.00 34.10 -3.17
CA GLN A 576 11.70 34.09 -4.60
C GLN A 576 10.90 32.83 -4.99
N ALA A 577 11.28 31.66 -4.48
CA ALA A 577 10.54 30.41 -4.70
C ALA A 577 9.09 30.50 -4.20
N ALA A 578 8.87 31.15 -3.04
CA ALA A 578 7.52 31.42 -2.53
C ALA A 578 6.68 32.32 -3.44
N LEU A 579 7.27 33.37 -4.00
CA LEU A 579 6.59 34.23 -4.98
C LEU A 579 6.30 33.46 -6.28
N ASP A 580 7.23 32.62 -6.72
CA ASP A 580 7.08 31.83 -7.94
C ASP A 580 5.98 30.77 -7.82
N ALA A 581 5.88 30.10 -6.66
CA ALA A 581 4.78 29.18 -6.35
C ALA A 581 3.41 29.89 -6.40
N LEU A 582 3.34 31.14 -5.95
CA LEU A 582 2.13 31.96 -6.02
C LEU A 582 1.75 32.43 -7.43
N ARG A 583 2.58 32.24 -8.46
CA ARG A 583 2.22 32.60 -9.84
C ARG A 583 1.02 31.79 -10.33
N ASN A 584 0.95 30.52 -9.96
CA ASN A 584 -0.11 29.59 -10.36
C ASN A 584 -1.42 29.77 -9.58
N VAL A 585 -1.45 30.64 -8.57
CA VAL A 585 -2.65 30.88 -7.75
C VAL A 585 -3.38 32.16 -8.19
N PRO A 586 -4.61 32.05 -8.71
CA PRO A 586 -5.40 33.21 -9.12
C PRO A 586 -6.00 33.99 -7.94
N ASP A 587 -6.31 35.27 -8.14
CA ASP A 587 -7.13 36.08 -7.24
C ASP A 587 -6.62 36.16 -5.79
N VAL A 588 -5.35 36.52 -5.64
CA VAL A 588 -4.68 36.67 -4.33
C VAL A 588 -4.29 38.12 -4.03
N VAL A 589 -4.50 38.53 -2.78
CA VAL A 589 -3.87 39.72 -2.17
C VAL A 589 -2.73 39.23 -1.29
N VAL A 590 -1.55 39.82 -1.39
CA VAL A 590 -0.34 39.27 -0.75
C VAL A 590 0.17 40.17 0.38
N ALA A 591 0.51 39.59 1.53
CA ALA A 591 1.30 40.25 2.56
C ALA A 591 2.67 39.59 2.68
N VAL A 592 3.72 40.40 2.55
CA VAL A 592 5.12 39.94 2.63
C VAL A 592 5.63 40.24 4.03
N LEU A 593 5.75 39.21 4.88
CA LEU A 593 6.00 39.36 6.32
C LEU A 593 7.49 39.47 6.66
N THR A 594 8.19 40.41 6.03
CA THR A 594 9.59 40.73 6.33
C THR A 594 9.85 42.19 6.06
N THR A 595 10.77 42.80 6.83
CA THR A 595 11.22 44.19 6.62
C THR A 595 12.42 44.29 5.67
N ASN A 596 12.87 43.17 5.09
CA ASN A 596 14.00 43.16 4.17
C ASN A 596 13.66 43.81 2.81
N THR A 597 14.30 44.94 2.52
CA THR A 597 14.12 45.70 1.27
C THR A 597 14.40 44.91 -0.01
N ALA A 598 15.29 43.92 0.02
CA ALA A 598 15.56 43.07 -1.16
C ALA A 598 14.37 42.16 -1.49
N VAL A 599 13.68 41.65 -0.46
CA VAL A 599 12.45 40.87 -0.62
C VAL A 599 11.31 41.77 -1.11
N HIS A 600 11.22 43.01 -0.63
CA HIS A 600 10.24 43.98 -1.14
C HIS A 600 10.44 44.27 -2.63
N ALA A 601 11.68 44.41 -3.09
CA ALA A 601 11.99 44.58 -4.50
C ALA A 601 11.61 43.34 -5.34
N ALA A 602 11.83 42.13 -4.80
CA ALA A 602 11.38 40.89 -5.44
C ALA A 602 9.85 40.81 -5.54
N TRP A 603 9.13 41.22 -4.50
CA TRP A 603 7.67 41.37 -4.54
C TRP A 603 7.22 42.34 -5.64
N THR A 604 7.82 43.53 -5.73
CA THR A 604 7.46 44.51 -6.77
C THR A 604 7.71 43.97 -8.18
N ALA A 605 8.81 43.23 -8.38
CA ALA A 605 9.07 42.55 -9.65
C ALA A 605 8.00 41.49 -9.97
N HIS A 606 7.59 40.71 -8.97
CA HIS A 606 6.51 39.74 -9.09
C HIS A 606 5.18 40.40 -9.43
N ALA A 607 4.79 41.47 -8.73
CA ALA A 607 3.55 42.19 -8.99
C ALA A 607 3.50 42.75 -10.43
N ARG A 608 4.62 43.30 -10.94
CA ARG A 608 4.73 43.78 -12.32
C ARG A 608 4.67 42.66 -13.37
N TYR A 609 5.30 41.52 -13.08
CA TYR A 609 5.19 40.34 -13.94
C TYR A 609 3.74 39.88 -14.07
N MET A 610 3.04 39.82 -12.93
CA MET A 610 1.66 39.36 -12.87
C MET A 610 0.65 40.32 -13.51
N GLU A 611 0.94 41.62 -13.54
CA GLU A 611 0.19 42.62 -14.31
C GLU A 611 0.36 42.48 -15.82
N GLY A 612 1.57 42.14 -16.26
CA GLY A 612 1.91 41.95 -17.67
C GLY A 612 1.69 40.51 -18.13
N ALA A 613 2.80 39.79 -18.30
CA ALA A 613 2.84 38.44 -18.89
C ALA A 613 2.09 37.39 -18.06
N GLY A 614 2.00 37.56 -16.74
CA GLY A 614 1.32 36.61 -15.86
C GLY A 614 -0.21 36.70 -15.89
N GLY A 615 -0.79 37.77 -16.45
CA GLY A 615 -2.24 37.86 -16.71
C GLY A 615 -3.16 37.96 -15.48
N ASN A 616 -2.61 38.13 -14.26
CA ASN A 616 -3.36 38.04 -13.00
C ASN A 616 -2.83 39.06 -11.99
N GLU A 617 -3.23 40.31 -12.22
CA GLU A 617 -2.98 41.47 -11.38
C GLU A 617 -3.28 41.19 -9.91
N ARG A 618 -2.38 41.62 -9.03
CA ARG A 618 -2.48 41.40 -7.58
C ARG A 618 -1.93 42.59 -6.82
N ASN A 619 -2.60 42.92 -5.72
CA ASN A 619 -2.13 43.92 -4.78
C ASN A 619 -1.35 43.25 -3.65
N GLY A 620 -0.45 43.99 -3.02
CA GLY A 620 0.24 43.50 -1.84
C GLY A 620 0.79 44.57 -0.92
N TYR A 621 1.12 44.10 0.28
CA TYR A 621 1.46 44.92 1.43
C TYR A 621 2.83 44.53 1.94
N VAL A 622 3.68 45.55 2.10
CA VAL A 622 5.05 45.40 2.62
C VAL A 622 5.23 46.20 3.91
N PRO A 623 5.84 45.62 4.95
CA PRO A 623 6.18 46.32 6.17
C PRO A 623 7.55 46.98 6.06
N LEU A 624 7.65 48.24 6.43
CA LEU A 624 8.89 48.98 6.58
C LEU A 624 9.37 48.89 8.02
N ALA A 625 10.69 48.77 8.21
CA ALA A 625 11.28 48.67 9.56
C ALA A 625 10.94 49.90 10.42
N LEU A 626 10.52 49.66 11.67
CA LEU A 626 10.18 50.72 12.63
C LEU A 626 11.35 51.68 12.91
N THR A 627 12.59 51.23 12.69
CA THR A 627 13.81 52.04 12.86
C THR A 627 13.92 53.17 11.84
N LEU A 628 13.15 53.14 10.75
CA LEU A 628 13.17 54.19 9.73
C LEU A 628 12.42 55.43 10.23
N GLY A 629 13.15 56.56 10.29
CA GLY A 629 12.55 57.89 10.44
C GLY A 629 11.90 58.38 9.14
N LYS A 630 11.35 59.61 9.16
CA LYS A 630 10.60 60.21 8.04
C LYS A 630 11.35 60.14 6.69
N SER A 631 12.63 60.51 6.68
CA SER A 631 13.46 60.52 5.47
C SER A 631 13.76 59.10 4.94
N GLY A 632 13.95 58.14 5.83
CA GLY A 632 14.14 56.73 5.50
C GLY A 632 12.88 56.13 4.89
N ILE A 633 11.70 56.40 5.48
CA ILE A 633 10.40 55.98 4.94
C ILE A 633 10.19 56.54 3.54
N ARG A 634 10.42 57.85 3.34
CA ARG A 634 10.32 58.48 2.01
C ARG A 634 11.22 57.79 0.98
N SER A 635 12.46 57.50 1.36
CA SER A 635 13.43 56.85 0.47
C SER A 635 13.00 55.43 0.09
N ALA A 636 12.50 54.66 1.06
CA ALA A 636 11.98 53.32 0.81
C ALA A 636 10.77 53.33 -0.14
N ILE A 637 9.80 54.23 0.08
CA ILE A 637 8.61 54.35 -0.79
C ILE A 637 9.00 54.77 -2.21
N VAL A 638 9.91 55.73 -2.37
CA VAL A 638 10.40 56.16 -3.69
C VAL A 638 11.13 55.03 -4.43
N ASN A 639 11.83 54.15 -3.73
CA ASN A 639 12.50 53.01 -4.35
C ASN A 639 11.51 51.93 -4.80
N LEU A 640 10.42 51.71 -4.06
CA LEU A 640 9.36 50.76 -4.46
C LEU A 640 8.54 51.29 -5.64
N ASN A 641 7.98 52.50 -5.48
CA ASN A 641 7.26 53.27 -6.50
C ASN A 641 6.35 52.43 -7.41
N ASP A 642 5.50 51.62 -6.80
CA ASP A 642 4.69 50.63 -7.47
C ASP A 642 3.20 50.84 -7.17
N ARG A 643 2.36 50.65 -8.19
CA ARG A 643 0.90 50.86 -8.06
C ARG A 643 0.21 49.72 -7.32
N ASN A 644 0.80 48.53 -7.31
CA ASN A 644 0.23 47.34 -6.69
C ASN A 644 0.80 47.06 -5.29
N THR A 645 1.65 47.95 -4.78
CA THR A 645 2.34 47.77 -3.49
C THR A 645 1.97 48.90 -2.53
N ALA A 646 1.46 48.56 -1.34
CA ALA A 646 1.26 49.47 -0.22
C ALA A 646 2.28 49.20 0.89
N ALA A 647 2.72 50.25 1.58
CA ALA A 647 3.74 50.15 2.62
C ALA A 647 3.24 50.68 3.98
N VAL A 648 3.52 49.94 5.05
CA VAL A 648 3.20 50.32 6.45
C VAL A 648 4.48 50.46 7.28
N ALA A 649 4.51 51.38 8.25
CA ALA A 649 5.72 51.66 9.04
C ALA A 649 5.44 51.81 10.56
N GLN A 650 4.40 51.16 11.06
CA GLN A 650 3.99 51.22 12.47
C GLN A 650 3.86 49.81 13.05
N ASN A 651 4.20 49.67 14.33
CA ASN A 651 3.86 48.50 15.12
C ASN A 651 2.41 48.56 15.57
N VAL A 652 1.81 47.40 15.81
CA VAL A 652 0.42 47.26 16.26
C VAL A 652 0.35 46.57 17.61
N VAL A 653 -0.47 47.09 18.51
CA VAL A 653 -0.68 46.51 19.85
C VAL A 653 -2.02 45.80 19.89
N ARG A 654 -1.99 44.49 20.20
CA ARG A 654 -3.17 43.61 20.25
C ARG A 654 -3.09 42.63 21.41
N PHE A 655 -4.19 41.98 21.74
CA PHE A 655 -4.16 40.82 22.62
C PHE A 655 -3.61 39.62 21.87
N ASN A 656 -2.67 38.91 22.48
CA ASN A 656 -2.22 37.61 22.00
C ASN A 656 -3.25 36.52 22.38
N GLU A 657 -2.97 35.27 22.02
CA GLU A 657 -3.85 34.13 22.31
C GLU A 657 -4.12 33.89 23.81
N ALA A 658 -3.18 34.29 24.66
CA ALA A 658 -3.33 34.20 26.12
C ALA A 658 -4.12 35.38 26.72
N GLY A 659 -4.63 36.29 25.89
CA GLY A 659 -5.34 37.49 26.32
C GLY A 659 -4.43 38.59 26.88
N VAL A 660 -3.11 38.51 26.62
CA VAL A 660 -2.12 39.48 27.09
C VAL A 660 -1.83 40.50 26.00
N GLN A 661 -1.81 41.78 26.37
CA GLN A 661 -1.47 42.88 25.48
C GLN A 661 0.00 42.75 25.00
N THR A 662 0.19 42.57 23.70
CA THR A 662 1.49 42.35 23.06
C THR A 662 1.68 43.35 21.92
N THR A 663 2.90 43.87 21.76
CA THR A 663 3.26 44.73 20.63
C THR A 663 3.86 43.87 19.53
N TYR A 664 3.21 43.86 18.38
CA TYR A 664 3.66 43.18 17.18
C TYR A 664 4.35 44.16 16.23
N GLY A 665 5.29 43.63 15.44
CA GLY A 665 6.01 44.40 14.43
C GLY A 665 5.12 44.91 13.28
N PRO A 666 5.69 45.71 12.36
CA PRO A 666 4.95 46.23 11.21
C PRO A 666 4.44 45.14 10.27
N GLU A 667 5.04 43.94 10.30
CA GLU A 667 4.64 42.76 9.52
C GLU A 667 3.18 42.37 9.78
N ILE A 668 2.77 42.35 11.05
CA ILE A 668 1.40 42.00 11.43
C ILE A 668 0.42 43.08 11.00
N LEU A 669 0.81 44.35 11.07
CA LEU A 669 -0.03 45.46 10.57
C LEU A 669 -0.22 45.38 9.05
N ALA A 670 0.82 44.98 8.30
CA ALA A 670 0.73 44.73 6.87
C ALA A 670 -0.23 43.57 6.55
N ALA A 671 -0.14 42.47 7.32
CA ALA A 671 -1.06 41.34 7.21
C ALA A 671 -2.51 41.74 7.46
N MET A 672 -2.76 42.55 8.49
CA MET A 672 -4.10 43.07 8.79
C MET A 672 -4.63 43.97 7.67
N ALA A 673 -3.80 44.84 7.09
CA ALA A 673 -4.20 45.68 5.96
C ALA A 673 -4.58 44.85 4.73
N ALA A 674 -3.79 43.81 4.42
CA ALA A 674 -4.07 42.87 3.34
C ALA A 674 -5.35 42.06 3.58
N ALA A 675 -5.57 41.60 4.82
CA ALA A 675 -6.76 40.89 5.23
C ALA A 675 -8.01 41.76 5.06
N MET A 676 -7.94 43.02 5.50
CA MET A 676 -9.02 43.98 5.33
C MET A 676 -9.32 44.28 3.86
N GLN A 677 -8.32 44.42 2.98
CA GLN A 677 -8.58 44.58 1.55
C GLN A 677 -9.24 43.32 0.95
N THR A 678 -8.81 42.14 1.39
CA THR A 678 -9.34 40.87 0.90
C THR A 678 -10.82 40.70 1.27
N GLY A 679 -11.20 41.10 2.49
CA GLY A 679 -12.58 41.08 2.97
C GLY A 679 -13.44 42.28 2.57
N ALA A 680 -12.87 43.26 1.85
CA ALA A 680 -13.61 44.41 1.33
C ALA A 680 -14.14 44.12 -0.08
N ALA A 681 -15.28 44.72 -0.42
CA ALA A 681 -15.79 44.70 -1.80
C ALA A 681 -14.81 45.42 -2.75
N VAL A 682 -14.85 45.06 -4.03
CA VAL A 682 -13.99 45.68 -5.05
C VAL A 682 -14.23 47.19 -5.08
N GLY A 683 -13.16 47.98 -5.01
CA GLY A 683 -13.26 49.44 -5.00
C GLY A 683 -13.61 50.09 -3.66
N GLU A 684 -13.91 49.32 -2.61
CA GLU A 684 -14.18 49.85 -1.28
C GLU A 684 -12.87 50.33 -0.61
N PRO A 685 -12.75 51.63 -0.24
CA PRO A 685 -11.53 52.14 0.37
C PRO A 685 -11.37 51.72 1.83
N LEU A 686 -10.11 51.48 2.23
CA LEU A 686 -9.74 51.30 3.64
C LEU A 686 -9.75 52.61 4.44
N THR A 687 -9.86 53.76 3.76
CA THR A 687 -9.88 55.08 4.38
C THR A 687 -10.93 55.18 5.50
N ARG A 688 -10.48 55.56 6.70
CA ARG A 688 -11.29 55.69 7.94
C ARG A 688 -11.93 54.40 8.46
N LYS A 689 -11.59 53.22 7.92
CA LYS A 689 -12.10 51.93 8.42
C LYS A 689 -11.44 51.56 9.74
N GLY A 690 -12.24 51.01 10.65
CA GLY A 690 -11.82 50.59 11.98
C GLY A 690 -10.93 49.35 11.95
N ILE A 691 -9.82 49.40 12.68
CA ILE A 691 -8.85 48.32 12.80
C ILE A 691 -9.04 47.65 14.16
N ASN A 692 -8.96 46.31 14.22
CA ASN A 692 -8.96 45.61 15.50
C ASN A 692 -7.59 45.69 16.19
N ALA A 693 -7.29 46.86 16.74
CA ALA A 693 -6.07 47.14 17.49
C ALA A 693 -6.40 47.94 18.75
N ILE A 694 -5.44 47.99 19.69
CA ILE A 694 -5.53 48.80 20.91
C ILE A 694 -4.81 50.13 20.68
N ALA A 695 -3.58 50.06 20.16
CA ALA A 695 -2.71 51.19 19.93
C ALA A 695 -1.73 50.91 18.79
N PHE A 696 -1.06 51.97 18.32
CA PHE A 696 0.00 51.90 17.33
C PHE A 696 1.26 52.58 17.88
N THR A 697 2.43 52.09 17.47
CA THR A 697 3.71 52.71 17.81
C THR A 697 4.45 53.06 16.51
N SER A 698 4.83 54.32 16.36
CA SER A 698 5.65 54.84 15.27
C SER A 698 7.08 55.11 15.74
N ASN A 699 7.96 55.38 14.78
CA ASN A 699 9.28 55.95 15.07
C ASN A 699 9.12 57.29 15.82
N ALA A 700 10.06 57.62 16.72
CA ALA A 700 10.04 58.87 17.48
C ALA A 700 10.05 60.13 16.60
N ASP A 701 10.55 60.02 15.37
CA ASP A 701 10.66 61.12 14.41
C ASP A 701 9.32 61.61 13.86
N TRP A 702 8.21 60.89 14.05
CA TRP A 702 6.90 61.29 13.55
C TRP A 702 5.72 60.75 14.36
N SER A 703 4.60 61.46 14.28
CA SER A 703 3.34 61.06 14.90
C SER A 703 2.17 61.15 13.91
N PRO A 704 1.23 60.19 13.91
CA PRO A 704 0.08 60.23 13.02
C PRO A 704 -0.79 61.48 13.14
N GLY A 705 -0.85 62.12 14.31
CA GLY A 705 -1.69 63.29 14.53
C GLY A 705 -1.08 64.61 14.05
N ALA A 706 0.23 64.80 14.22
CA ALA A 706 0.89 66.06 13.84
C ALA A 706 1.43 66.03 12.40
N ASP A 707 1.89 64.87 11.95
CA ASP A 707 2.65 64.71 10.70
C ASP A 707 1.84 64.03 9.58
N ALA A 708 0.51 63.90 9.75
CA ALA A 708 -0.37 63.19 8.82
C ALA A 708 -0.19 63.66 7.37
N GLU A 709 -0.24 64.97 7.12
CA GLU A 709 -0.15 65.54 5.76
C GLU A 709 1.21 65.25 5.12
N GLU A 710 2.29 65.22 5.90
CA GLU A 710 3.63 64.89 5.40
C GLU A 710 3.73 63.40 5.03
N MET A 711 3.24 62.51 5.89
CA MET A 711 3.26 61.06 5.66
C MET A 711 2.33 60.65 4.50
N LEU A 712 1.14 61.26 4.40
CA LEU A 712 0.26 61.13 3.24
C LEU A 712 0.94 61.68 1.98
N GLY A 713 1.68 62.78 2.12
CA GLY A 713 2.53 63.35 1.09
C GLY A 713 3.68 62.44 0.64
N TYR A 714 4.05 61.42 1.43
CA TYR A 714 4.99 60.36 1.03
C TYR A 714 4.32 59.12 0.46
N SER A 715 2.99 59.06 0.46
CA SER A 715 2.20 57.88 0.08
C SER A 715 2.36 56.68 1.04
N LEU A 716 2.52 56.94 2.34
CA LEU A 716 2.55 55.90 3.37
C LEU A 716 1.13 55.49 3.78
N LEU A 717 0.87 54.19 3.95
CA LEU A 717 -0.33 53.68 4.62
C LEU A 717 -0.07 53.60 6.13
N PHE A 718 -0.86 54.34 6.92
CA PHE A 718 -0.70 54.37 8.37
C PHE A 718 -2.04 54.53 9.09
N ALA A 719 -2.05 54.19 10.37
CA ALA A 719 -3.19 54.21 11.25
C ALA A 719 -3.05 55.26 12.37
N GLU A 720 -4.20 55.71 12.85
CA GLU A 720 -4.33 56.62 13.98
C GLU A 720 -5.33 56.07 15.00
N VAL A 721 -5.24 56.53 16.25
CA VAL A 721 -6.28 56.30 17.27
C VAL A 721 -7.08 57.58 17.42
N ASP A 722 -8.29 57.60 16.87
CA ASP A 722 -9.21 58.73 17.01
C ASP A 722 -9.94 58.66 18.34
N ARG A 723 -10.19 59.82 18.95
CA ARG A 723 -10.87 59.89 20.26
C ARG A 723 -12.32 59.40 20.22
N ASN A 724 -12.99 59.50 19.07
CA ASN A 724 -14.40 59.17 18.92
C ASN A 724 -14.61 57.84 18.19
N ALA A 725 -13.79 57.54 17.17
CA ALA A 725 -13.92 56.36 16.32
C ALA A 725 -12.98 55.21 16.71
N GLY A 726 -12.00 55.44 17.59
CA GLY A 726 -11.00 54.46 17.96
C GLY A 726 -9.92 54.26 16.87
N PRO A 727 -9.19 53.12 16.91
CA PRO A 727 -8.13 52.80 15.95
C PRO A 727 -8.68 52.63 14.53
N ARG A 728 -8.15 53.39 13.57
CA ARG A 728 -8.58 53.39 12.16
C ARG A 728 -7.46 53.73 11.20
N TRP A 729 -7.63 53.37 9.94
CA TRP A 729 -6.75 53.82 8.85
C TRP A 729 -6.97 55.30 8.52
N VAL A 730 -5.90 56.03 8.21
CA VAL A 730 -6.01 57.43 7.76
C VAL A 730 -6.41 57.50 6.28
N ARG A 731 -5.73 56.74 5.40
CA ARG A 731 -6.01 56.67 3.96
C ARG A 731 -5.37 55.43 3.32
N GLY A 732 -6.05 54.80 2.35
CA GLY A 732 -5.56 53.61 1.64
C GLY A 732 -4.61 53.90 0.47
N LEU A 733 -3.31 54.08 0.73
CA LEU A 733 -2.35 54.50 -0.30
C LEU A 733 -1.43 53.38 -0.81
N THR A 734 -1.05 53.47 -2.09
CA THR A 734 0.02 52.68 -2.73
C THR A 734 1.33 53.46 -2.69
N THR A 735 2.45 52.80 -2.96
CA THR A 735 3.78 53.42 -3.00
C THR A 735 4.04 54.29 -4.24
N ARG A 736 3.08 54.41 -5.16
CA ARG A 736 3.25 55.12 -6.44
C ARG A 736 3.48 56.62 -6.27
N ARG A 737 4.54 57.14 -6.91
CA ARG A 737 4.97 58.56 -6.84
C ARG A 737 5.30 59.22 -8.17
N THR A 738 5.89 58.49 -9.13
CA THR A 738 6.45 59.10 -10.36
C THR A 738 5.39 59.68 -11.31
N ASN A 739 4.12 59.28 -11.16
CA ASN A 739 2.98 59.91 -11.83
C ASN A 739 1.76 59.76 -10.91
N PRO A 740 1.39 60.80 -10.12
CA PRO A 740 0.36 60.71 -9.10
C PRO A 740 -1.04 60.80 -9.72
N ASN A 741 -1.35 59.86 -10.62
CA ASN A 741 -2.73 59.62 -11.01
C ASN A 741 -3.48 59.07 -9.78
N PRO A 742 -4.58 59.72 -9.34
CA PRO A 742 -5.37 59.26 -8.19
C PRO A 742 -5.71 57.78 -8.23
N ILE A 743 -5.99 57.24 -9.43
CA ILE A 743 -6.32 55.82 -9.64
C ILE A 743 -5.18 54.90 -9.22
N PHE A 744 -3.92 55.26 -9.50
CA PHE A 744 -2.76 54.44 -9.16
C PHE A 744 -2.22 54.70 -7.76
N THR A 745 -2.51 55.85 -7.16
CA THR A 745 -2.09 56.18 -5.79
C THR A 745 -3.02 55.62 -4.72
N GLU A 746 -4.28 55.36 -5.07
CA GLU A 746 -5.29 54.76 -4.19
C GLU A 746 -5.36 53.26 -4.41
N ILE A 747 -5.28 52.49 -3.31
CA ILE A 747 -5.31 51.03 -3.42
C ILE A 747 -6.66 50.52 -3.94
N SER A 748 -7.77 51.15 -3.54
CA SER A 748 -9.10 50.71 -3.92
C SER A 748 -9.45 51.03 -5.38
N ALA A 749 -9.00 52.19 -5.88
CA ALA A 749 -9.18 52.54 -7.30
C ALA A 749 -8.30 51.65 -8.20
N ASN A 750 -7.07 51.36 -7.78
CA ASN A 750 -6.19 50.44 -8.49
C ASN A 750 -6.76 49.00 -8.48
N ASP A 751 -7.37 48.59 -7.38
CA ASP A 751 -8.04 47.31 -7.24
C ASP A 751 -9.26 47.16 -8.17
N SER A 752 -10.06 48.21 -8.34
CA SER A 752 -11.13 48.29 -9.34
C SER A 752 -10.59 48.13 -10.77
N ALA A 753 -9.49 48.81 -11.09
CA ALA A 753 -8.84 48.69 -12.41
C ALA A 753 -8.28 47.28 -12.66
N ASN A 754 -7.59 46.71 -11.67
CA ASN A 754 -7.02 45.36 -11.75
C ASN A 754 -8.10 44.28 -11.89
N GLU A 755 -9.22 44.39 -11.16
CA GLU A 755 -10.36 43.48 -11.32
C GLU A 755 -10.94 43.53 -12.73
N SER A 756 -11.12 44.73 -13.28
CA SER A 756 -11.65 44.92 -14.64
C SER A 756 -10.81 44.19 -15.69
N VAL A 757 -9.48 44.40 -15.66
CA VAL A 757 -8.56 43.75 -16.60
C VAL A 757 -8.58 42.23 -16.46
N ARG A 758 -8.59 41.71 -15.23
CA ARG A 758 -8.63 40.25 -14.98
C ARG A 758 -9.90 39.61 -15.52
N ARG A 759 -11.06 40.24 -15.32
CA ARG A 759 -12.33 39.73 -15.83
C ARG A 759 -12.40 39.75 -17.35
N VAL A 760 -11.91 40.82 -17.99
CA VAL A 760 -11.81 40.90 -19.46
C VAL A 760 -10.88 39.80 -20.00
N ARG A 761 -9.72 39.56 -19.38
CA ARG A 761 -8.84 38.46 -19.80
C ARG A 761 -9.51 37.09 -19.66
N ARG A 762 -10.17 36.84 -18.52
CA ARG A 762 -10.90 35.60 -18.27
C ARG A 762 -12.05 35.36 -19.24
N SER A 763 -12.73 36.42 -19.68
CA SER A 763 -13.81 36.30 -20.67
C SER A 763 -13.29 36.00 -22.08
N LEU A 764 -12.09 36.47 -22.42
CA LEU A 764 -11.43 36.23 -23.71
C LEU A 764 -10.70 34.88 -23.79
N ASP A 765 -10.30 34.30 -22.67
CA ASP A 765 -9.54 33.04 -22.61
C ASP A 765 -10.17 31.87 -23.42
N PRO A 766 -11.50 31.62 -23.39
CA PRO A 766 -12.12 30.57 -24.19
C PRO A 766 -12.06 30.79 -25.71
N LEU A 767 -11.66 31.98 -26.17
CA LEU A 767 -11.49 32.28 -27.59
C LEU A 767 -10.10 31.85 -28.12
N ILE A 768 -9.13 31.64 -27.23
CA ILE A 768 -7.78 31.23 -27.60
C ILE A 768 -7.81 29.81 -28.19
N GLY A 769 -7.15 29.60 -29.33
CA GLY A 769 -7.12 28.33 -30.06
C GLY A 769 -8.28 28.12 -31.04
N ARG A 770 -9.23 29.05 -31.12
CA ARG A 770 -10.26 29.04 -32.17
C ARG A 770 -9.70 29.61 -33.48
N PRO A 771 -10.13 29.11 -34.65
CA PRO A 771 -9.69 29.68 -35.93
C PRO A 771 -10.18 31.13 -36.08
N ALA A 772 -9.26 32.06 -36.27
CA ALA A 772 -9.57 33.46 -36.55
C ALA A 772 -10.19 33.59 -37.96
N GLN A 773 -11.52 33.70 -38.01
CA GLN A 773 -12.27 33.89 -39.25
C GLN A 773 -12.58 35.37 -39.49
N ALA A 774 -12.93 35.74 -40.73
CA ALA A 774 -13.38 37.09 -41.03
C ALA A 774 -14.57 37.50 -40.13
N GLY A 775 -14.44 38.62 -39.42
CA GLY A 775 -15.43 39.09 -38.45
C GLY A 775 -15.18 38.70 -36.99
N PHE A 776 -14.13 37.91 -36.68
CA PHE A 776 -13.81 37.52 -35.31
C PHE A 776 -13.44 38.71 -34.41
N ALA A 777 -12.82 39.76 -34.96
CA ALA A 777 -12.53 41.01 -34.25
C ALA A 777 -13.81 41.67 -33.68
N GLU A 778 -14.92 41.63 -34.41
CA GLU A 778 -16.21 42.17 -33.95
C GLU A 778 -16.84 41.29 -32.86
N ILE A 779 -16.62 39.97 -32.91
CA ILE A 779 -17.03 39.05 -31.84
C ILE A 779 -16.25 39.34 -30.56
N VAL A 780 -14.93 39.47 -30.65
CA VAL A 780 -14.06 39.85 -29.53
C VAL A 780 -14.51 41.18 -28.94
N LYS A 781 -14.73 42.20 -29.78
CA LYS A 781 -15.22 43.51 -29.35
C LYS A 781 -16.57 43.42 -28.64
N SER A 782 -17.52 42.66 -29.19
CA SER A 782 -18.85 42.46 -28.60
C SER A 782 -18.78 41.77 -27.24
N LEU A 783 -17.87 40.80 -27.09
CA LEU A 783 -17.67 40.08 -25.83
C LEU A 783 -17.04 40.98 -24.76
N VAL A 784 -16.06 41.81 -25.14
CA VAL A 784 -15.44 42.80 -24.25
C VAL A 784 -16.48 43.82 -23.79
N ILE A 785 -17.29 44.38 -24.70
CA ILE A 785 -18.37 45.32 -24.37
C ILE A 785 -19.36 44.66 -23.40
N ALA A 786 -19.80 43.43 -23.68
CA ALA A 786 -20.75 42.73 -22.81
C ALA A 786 -20.18 42.45 -21.40
N GLU A 787 -18.87 42.19 -21.29
CA GLU A 787 -18.21 42.04 -20.00
C GLU A 787 -18.04 43.39 -19.27
N LEU A 788 -17.68 44.47 -19.97
CA LEU A 788 -17.58 45.79 -19.37
C LEU A 788 -18.95 46.32 -18.91
N ASP A 789 -20.02 46.08 -19.67
CA ASP A 789 -21.40 46.38 -19.25
C ASP A 789 -21.78 45.64 -17.97
N ARG A 790 -21.38 44.35 -17.85
CA ARG A 790 -21.57 43.57 -16.63
C ARG A 790 -20.80 44.17 -15.45
N GLN A 791 -19.57 44.63 -15.66
CA GLN A 791 -18.77 45.25 -14.61
C GLN A 791 -19.36 46.58 -14.11
N VAL A 792 -19.98 47.37 -15.00
CA VAL A 792 -20.72 48.58 -14.61
C VAL A 792 -21.95 48.20 -13.77
N ALA A 793 -22.70 47.17 -14.18
CA ALA A 793 -23.88 46.70 -13.47
C ALA A 793 -23.55 46.11 -12.08
N ASP A 794 -22.45 45.35 -11.98
CA ASP A 794 -21.94 44.78 -10.73
C ASP A 794 -21.33 45.84 -9.79
N GLY A 795 -21.12 47.07 -10.28
CA GLY A 795 -20.46 48.13 -9.51
C GLY A 795 -18.99 47.85 -9.25
N VAL A 796 -18.28 47.25 -10.21
CA VAL A 796 -16.81 47.06 -10.18
C VAL A 796 -16.11 48.29 -10.74
N ILE A 797 -16.71 48.92 -11.75
CA ILE A 797 -16.21 50.11 -12.46
C ILE A 797 -17.34 51.12 -12.57
N ARG A 798 -16.99 52.41 -12.76
CA ARG A 798 -17.99 53.47 -12.91
C ARG A 798 -18.56 53.53 -14.32
N ASP A 799 -17.68 53.49 -15.32
CA ASP A 799 -18.00 53.60 -16.75
C ASP A 799 -16.81 53.15 -17.62
N TYR A 800 -17.01 53.01 -18.93
CA TYR A 800 -15.96 52.72 -19.91
C TYR A 800 -16.25 53.39 -21.26
N GLN A 801 -15.21 53.63 -22.06
CA GLN A 801 -15.37 54.18 -23.41
C GLN A 801 -14.26 53.71 -24.35
N SER A 802 -14.37 54.08 -25.64
CA SER A 802 -13.30 53.92 -26.63
C SER A 802 -12.80 52.47 -26.83
N VAL A 803 -13.71 51.48 -26.82
CA VAL A 803 -13.34 50.06 -27.04
C VAL A 803 -12.95 49.82 -28.50
N ALA A 804 -11.69 49.43 -28.72
CA ALA A 804 -11.12 49.09 -30.02
C ALA A 804 -10.43 47.73 -29.98
N VAL A 805 -10.52 46.99 -31.08
CA VAL A 805 -9.84 45.69 -31.25
C VAL A 805 -9.05 45.76 -32.55
N PHE A 806 -7.74 45.55 -32.47
CA PHE A 806 -6.83 45.53 -33.61
C PHE A 806 -6.43 44.10 -33.92
N ASP A 807 -6.70 43.66 -35.15
CA ASP A 807 -6.23 42.39 -35.67
C ASP A 807 -4.78 42.52 -36.13
N LEU A 808 -3.87 41.81 -35.46
CA LEU A 808 -2.44 41.76 -35.80
C LEU A 808 -2.08 40.47 -36.57
N GLY A 809 -3.09 39.71 -37.02
CA GLY A 809 -2.94 38.45 -37.75
C GLY A 809 -3.03 37.24 -36.84
N ASP A 810 -2.00 36.97 -36.05
CA ASP A 810 -1.98 35.86 -35.07
C ASP A 810 -2.49 36.25 -33.68
N THR A 811 -2.65 37.55 -33.44
CA THR A 811 -2.98 38.15 -32.13
C THR A 811 -4.02 39.26 -32.29
N PHE A 812 -4.93 39.40 -31.33
CA PHE A 812 -5.81 40.57 -31.22
C PHE A 812 -5.34 41.47 -30.07
N ASN A 813 -5.14 42.75 -30.35
CA ASN A 813 -4.89 43.76 -29.32
C ASN A 813 -6.21 44.46 -28.95
N VAL A 814 -6.57 44.45 -27.67
CA VAL A 814 -7.81 45.07 -27.16
C VAL A 814 -7.43 46.31 -26.36
N GLU A 815 -7.96 47.46 -26.77
CA GLU A 815 -7.75 48.74 -26.09
C GLU A 815 -9.10 49.30 -25.64
N TYR A 816 -9.16 49.81 -24.42
CA TYR A 816 -10.35 50.46 -23.87
C TYR A 816 -9.95 51.48 -22.80
N GLU A 817 -10.77 52.53 -22.65
CA GLU A 817 -10.60 53.53 -21.60
C GLU A 817 -11.55 53.22 -20.45
N LEU A 818 -11.01 53.19 -19.22
CA LEU A 818 -11.72 52.77 -18.02
C LEU A 818 -11.90 53.92 -17.02
N ALA A 819 -13.11 54.10 -16.50
CA ALA A 819 -13.37 54.91 -15.32
C ALA A 819 -13.48 54.00 -14.08
N ALA A 820 -12.38 53.90 -13.32
CA ALA A 820 -12.34 53.17 -12.06
C ALA A 820 -13.20 53.83 -10.97
N LEU A 821 -13.55 53.07 -9.93
CA LEU A 821 -14.23 53.61 -8.75
C LEU A 821 -13.26 54.42 -7.90
N GLU A 822 -13.40 55.74 -7.96
CA GLU A 822 -12.61 56.65 -7.13
C GLU A 822 -13.16 56.75 -5.70
N PRO A 823 -12.31 56.67 -4.67
CA PRO A 823 -12.76 56.76 -3.29
C PRO A 823 -13.05 58.20 -2.84
N LEU A 824 -14.13 58.37 -2.07
CA LEU A 824 -14.40 59.63 -1.37
C LEU A 824 -13.58 59.69 -0.07
N ASN A 825 -12.39 60.27 -0.14
CA ASN A 825 -11.47 60.29 1.00
C ASN A 825 -11.74 61.40 2.03
N PHE A 826 -12.00 62.63 1.59
CA PHE A 826 -12.18 63.79 2.48
C PHE A 826 -13.19 64.78 1.93
N ILE A 827 -14.01 65.35 2.81
CA ILE A 827 -14.88 66.49 2.50
C ILE A 827 -14.27 67.72 3.16
N ARG A 828 -13.87 68.70 2.35
CA ARG A 828 -13.37 69.98 2.86
C ARG A 828 -14.54 70.91 3.13
N VAL A 829 -14.68 71.37 4.37
CA VAL A 829 -15.66 72.38 4.75
C VAL A 829 -14.93 73.66 5.13
N THR A 830 -15.21 74.74 4.43
CA THR A 830 -14.72 76.08 4.76
C THR A 830 -15.90 76.92 5.23
N ALA A 831 -15.95 77.21 6.54
CA ALA A 831 -16.97 78.08 7.11
C ALA A 831 -16.49 79.54 7.08
N ASN A 832 -17.13 80.37 6.25
CA ASN A 832 -16.91 81.82 6.26
C ASN A 832 -17.87 82.45 7.27
N LEU A 833 -17.33 83.04 8.33
CA LEU A 833 -18.11 83.70 9.37
C LEU A 833 -18.31 85.17 9.01
N THR A 834 -19.55 85.58 8.75
CA THR A 834 -19.93 86.99 8.58
C THR A 834 -20.86 87.40 9.71
N ARG A 835 -20.66 88.61 10.26
CA ARG A 835 -21.58 89.18 11.25
C ARG A 835 -22.89 89.57 10.57
N ILE A 836 -23.97 88.83 10.82
CA ILE A 836 -25.32 89.23 10.42
C ILE A 836 -25.79 90.29 11.43
N LEU A 837 -25.96 91.53 10.97
CA LEU A 837 -26.68 92.54 11.75
C LEU A 837 -28.16 92.18 11.71
N ALA A 838 -28.77 91.96 12.88
CA ALA A 838 -30.20 91.73 12.99
C ALA A 838 -30.94 92.91 12.34
N SER A 839 -31.79 92.64 11.34
CA SER A 839 -32.74 93.64 10.86
C SER A 839 -33.61 94.05 12.04
N ALA A 840 -33.73 95.36 12.29
CA ALA A 840 -34.64 95.89 13.28
C ALA A 840 -36.05 95.31 13.07
N ALA A 841 -36.63 94.83 14.17
CA ALA A 841 -37.84 94.01 14.26
C ALA A 841 -39.06 94.54 13.49
#